data_AF-A0A1Z8TMK7-F1
#
_entry.id   AF-A0A1Z8TMK7-F1
#
_cell.length_a   1.000
_cell.length_b   1.000
_cell.length_c   1.000
_cell.angle_alpha   90.00
_cell.angle_beta   90.00
_cell.angle_gamma   90.00
#
_symmetry.space_group_name_H-M   'P 1'
#
loop_
_entity.id
_entity.type
_entity.pdbx_description
1 polymer ?
#
loop_
_entity_poly.entity_id
_entity_poly.type
_entity_poly.pdbx_seq_one_letter_code
_entity_poly.pdbx_strand_id
1 'polypeptide(L)'
;MFLNCPNLRVLIRISLGLFVLGYSLILHGQTATVRWGTHEGISSPLWEADWGTGPGYTDGNPAAVQTLRDLSGNLVNSSGGPGTGSSPTWSKGDLVELGFFASALGSDNAAGGTSGNADTPSTNLFQGTWIPLTGLTHIGQDWGTRTSFDGSAFEMKQTVDAGEFAFSSAFTQTGGNWQSYVRHNDDADSTYEIIATSGGNSDQPSNLADSSAILTTSTKLGIRFYDAASVSNGATKYNTVMNTNWTWPGLAATEEMYLHDISNPDNLDSNLKFEFDNTSYGDGNSDFTAKVDGSSVSDHGTAGDLNTDDFVTTITYWTGLSALDISANNKDTVLSGVTGSSTITGGSDNILTMNVNGVGVSTNAYSFDGDIVDNGANNGGIRVVKTGAGSQTLTGNLALDDDTDSYLSVYEGTLALDTASGKTHTVEYLTGESGATLELKDGDSDLITLGFAHTTSAKDFEGTLLLSDNIAHTVKVSTGTAAADYGKEQILSGSLSTTGTDTLVKDGVGKLRLTGDSSSNYDNDLTVNHGTLIIGDGSDGGAALHSSTTVTLETGKLEIAASENISNTIAGSTTSSKKSMVGGKGTLSTGGAGVAIGSGSGEIDVISPGHGVSSSLSNTTSQQQVSLGNGSDSIGTFTVTNLNLNDGGVYDWEISNFAGSAGSGWDVLAYSDLDFEGNQAFDINIFSLASDGSAGANSGDTFAAKSGTSGFKFLDGGSHGAIDWGSFTNPGTGGGTLASGYFDINQQGWGHYNHHYGSWGVYYDGAGDFYLEYSAVPEPSTYIMVTSLLMVPGYNFVRRYRKKKSAEENEIPENLS
;
A
#
# COMPACT_ATOMS: atom_id res chain seq x y z
N MET A 1 29.13 83.09 -12.83
CA MET A 1 28.20 84.24 -12.96
C MET A 1 26.83 83.99 -12.26
N PHE A 2 26.74 83.13 -11.25
CA PHE A 2 25.55 83.03 -10.39
C PHE A 2 26.01 82.75 -8.96
N LEU A 3 26.14 83.79 -8.14
CA LEU A 3 26.55 83.63 -6.74
C LEU A 3 25.82 84.56 -5.74
N ASN A 4 24.86 85.38 -6.17
CA ASN A 4 24.17 86.34 -5.31
C ASN A 4 22.64 86.34 -5.48
N CYS A 5 21.99 85.19 -5.27
CA CYS A 5 20.53 85.12 -5.07
C CYS A 5 20.22 84.51 -3.67
N PRO A 6 19.65 85.27 -2.73
CA PRO A 6 19.33 84.80 -1.37
C PRO A 6 18.35 83.61 -1.37
N ASN A 7 17.40 83.59 -2.30
CA ASN A 7 16.38 82.54 -2.40
C ASN A 7 16.94 81.20 -2.90
N LEU A 8 18.06 81.20 -3.64
CA LEU A 8 18.68 79.96 -4.14
C LEU A 8 19.46 79.22 -3.05
N ARG A 9 20.02 79.95 -2.07
CA ARG A 9 20.70 79.35 -0.90
C ARG A 9 19.73 78.68 0.07
N VAL A 10 18.51 79.21 0.20
CA VAL A 10 17.45 78.61 1.00
C VAL A 10 16.92 77.35 0.30
N LEU A 11 16.70 77.40 -1.02
CA LEU A 11 16.29 76.21 -1.79
C LEU A 11 17.36 75.10 -1.74
N ILE A 12 18.65 75.42 -1.91
CA ILE A 12 19.73 74.43 -1.84
C ILE A 12 19.90 73.86 -0.43
N ARG A 13 19.70 74.66 0.64
CA ARG A 13 19.76 74.15 2.03
C ARG A 13 18.54 73.32 2.41
N ILE A 14 17.37 73.63 1.88
CA ILE A 14 16.16 72.81 2.04
C ILE A 14 16.30 71.52 1.24
N SER A 15 16.81 71.56 0.00
CA SER A 15 17.09 70.37 -0.80
C SER A 15 18.20 69.51 -0.20
N LEU A 16 19.29 70.09 0.34
CA LEU A 16 20.34 69.34 1.02
C LEU A 16 19.85 68.79 2.37
N GLY A 17 18.99 69.52 3.08
CA GLY A 17 18.34 69.06 4.31
C GLY A 17 17.34 67.93 4.07
N LEU A 18 16.57 67.98 2.97
CA LEU A 18 15.69 66.89 2.52
C LEU A 18 16.47 65.69 1.97
N PHE A 19 17.61 65.91 1.31
CA PHE A 19 18.48 64.84 0.82
C PHE A 19 19.21 64.14 1.97
N VAL A 20 19.63 64.90 3.00
CA VAL A 20 20.21 64.36 4.24
C VAL A 20 19.13 63.71 5.11
N LEU A 21 17.91 64.24 5.21
CA LEU A 21 16.80 63.53 5.89
C LEU A 21 16.42 62.24 5.16
N GLY A 22 16.37 62.26 3.82
CA GLY A 22 16.12 61.09 3.00
C GLY A 22 17.21 60.02 3.14
N TYR A 23 18.49 60.42 3.30
CA TYR A 23 19.60 59.52 3.61
C TYR A 23 19.61 59.05 5.08
N SER A 24 19.21 59.90 6.04
CA SER A 24 19.10 59.53 7.45
C SER A 24 17.98 58.52 7.71
N LEU A 25 16.93 58.51 6.88
CA LEU A 25 15.89 57.46 6.87
C LEU A 25 16.41 56.12 6.33
N ILE A 26 17.45 56.11 5.50
CA ILE A 26 18.12 54.88 5.02
C ILE A 26 19.13 54.34 6.06
N LEU A 27 19.49 55.15 7.07
CA LEU A 27 20.45 54.82 8.13
C LEU A 27 19.81 54.28 9.43
N HIS A 28 18.50 54.37 9.59
CA HIS A 28 17.80 53.69 10.70
C HIS A 28 17.44 52.28 10.26
N GLY A 29 17.84 51.27 11.02
CA GLY A 29 17.49 49.88 10.74
C GLY A 29 15.98 49.71 10.66
N GLN A 30 15.49 49.00 9.66
CA GLN A 30 14.08 48.62 9.55
C GLN A 30 13.89 47.29 10.28
N THR A 31 12.82 47.17 11.08
CA THR A 31 12.55 45.98 11.88
C THR A 31 11.29 45.29 11.39
N ALA A 32 11.35 43.98 11.20
CA ALA A 32 10.18 43.11 11.13
C ALA A 32 9.99 42.50 12.52
N THR A 33 8.77 42.57 13.06
CA THR A 33 8.47 42.07 14.41
C THR A 33 7.46 40.92 14.32
N VAL A 34 7.70 39.83 15.03
CA VAL A 34 6.76 38.73 15.18
C VAL A 34 6.45 38.56 16.66
N ARG A 35 5.19 38.73 17.04
CA ARG A 35 4.68 38.41 18.38
C ARG A 35 4.01 37.06 18.34
N TRP A 36 4.43 36.15 19.19
CA TRP A 36 3.96 34.77 19.12
C TRP A 36 3.88 34.13 20.50
N GLY A 37 2.83 33.37 20.75
CA GLY A 37 2.55 32.81 22.07
C GLY A 37 1.32 31.91 22.11
N THR A 38 1.01 31.36 23.28
CA THR A 38 -0.22 30.57 23.49
C THR A 38 -1.46 31.44 23.32
N HIS A 39 -1.53 32.59 23.99
CA HIS A 39 -2.64 33.51 23.91
C HIS A 39 -2.20 34.96 24.12
N GLU A 40 -3.09 35.89 23.77
CA GLU A 40 -2.98 37.31 24.08
C GLU A 40 -3.87 37.69 25.29
N GLY A 41 -3.71 38.89 25.84
CA GLY A 41 -4.55 39.45 26.90
C GLY A 41 -3.82 39.72 28.22
N ILE A 42 -4.52 40.23 29.23
CA ILE A 42 -3.93 40.67 30.51
C ILE A 42 -3.30 39.54 31.35
N SER A 43 -3.69 38.29 31.07
CA SER A 43 -3.04 37.11 31.66
C SER A 43 -1.88 36.56 30.83
N SER A 44 -1.67 37.09 29.62
CA SER A 44 -0.58 36.64 28.74
C SER A 44 0.76 37.14 29.29
N PRO A 45 1.82 36.32 29.24
CA PRO A 45 3.16 36.76 29.63
C PRO A 45 3.70 37.94 28.80
N LEU A 46 3.14 38.19 27.60
CA LEU A 46 3.49 39.34 26.75
C LEU A 46 2.68 40.61 27.03
N TRP A 47 1.80 40.63 28.05
CA TRP A 47 0.92 41.78 28.25
C TRP A 47 1.69 43.09 28.54
N GLU A 48 1.63 44.01 27.57
CA GLU A 48 2.15 45.37 27.73
C GLU A 48 1.04 46.40 27.48
N ALA A 49 0.69 47.18 28.52
CA ALA A 49 -0.27 48.27 28.42
C ALA A 49 0.18 49.43 27.48
N ASP A 50 1.47 49.48 27.12
CA ASP A 50 2.09 50.52 26.29
C ASP A 50 2.26 50.12 24.80
N TRP A 51 1.95 48.88 24.40
CA TRP A 51 2.11 48.38 23.01
C TRP A 51 1.12 48.95 21.98
N GLY A 52 0.45 50.05 22.34
CA GLY A 52 -0.42 50.80 21.47
C GLY A 52 -1.81 50.18 21.40
N THR A 53 -2.80 50.93 21.86
CA THR A 53 -4.22 50.65 21.65
C THR A 53 -4.53 50.67 20.14
N GLY A 54 -4.35 49.56 19.46
CA GLY A 54 -5.03 49.24 18.20
C GLY A 54 -6.54 49.16 18.43
N PRO A 55 -7.37 49.62 17.48
CA PRO A 55 -8.82 49.65 17.66
C PRO A 55 -9.38 48.23 17.45
N GLY A 56 -9.45 47.43 18.51
CA GLY A 56 -10.06 46.09 18.41
C GLY A 56 -9.86 45.18 19.61
N TYR A 57 -8.89 45.45 20.49
CA TYR A 57 -8.60 44.59 21.65
C TYR A 57 -9.80 44.54 22.61
N THR A 58 -10.56 43.45 22.57
CA THR A 58 -11.42 43.06 23.68
C THR A 58 -10.52 42.48 24.77
N ASP A 59 -10.68 42.93 26.01
CA ASP A 59 -10.02 42.45 27.24
C ASP A 59 -10.31 40.95 27.58
N GLY A 60 -10.41 40.08 26.57
CA GLY A 60 -10.73 38.67 26.75
C GLY A 60 -9.48 37.88 27.05
N ASN A 61 -9.31 37.45 28.30
CA ASN A 61 -8.49 36.27 28.56
C ASN A 61 -9.31 35.03 28.18
N PRO A 62 -8.72 34.01 27.55
CA PRO A 62 -9.36 32.71 27.41
C PRO A 62 -9.85 32.20 28.76
N ALA A 63 -11.08 31.69 28.82
CA ALA A 63 -11.59 30.98 29.99
C ALA A 63 -10.79 29.69 30.30
N ALA A 64 -10.16 29.09 29.27
CA ALA A 64 -9.24 27.97 29.40
C ALA A 64 -8.09 28.11 28.38
N VAL A 65 -6.84 28.08 28.86
CA VAL A 65 -5.65 28.19 28.00
C VAL A 65 -5.25 26.80 27.50
N GLN A 66 -5.26 26.63 26.17
CA GLN A 66 -4.60 25.50 25.53
C GLN A 66 -3.09 25.55 25.74
N THR A 67 -2.55 24.49 26.33
CA THR A 67 -1.12 24.35 26.63
C THR A 67 -0.44 23.39 25.66
N LEU A 68 0.86 23.57 25.46
CA LEU A 68 1.71 22.63 24.75
C LEU A 68 2.06 21.44 25.65
N ARG A 69 2.10 20.24 25.07
CA ARG A 69 2.13 18.99 25.82
C ARG A 69 3.12 17.99 25.24
N ASP A 70 3.56 17.07 26.08
CA ASP A 70 4.12 15.77 25.68
C ASP A 70 3.08 14.66 25.98
N LEU A 71 3.43 13.41 25.73
CA LEU A 71 2.54 12.28 26.03
C LEU A 71 2.29 12.07 27.54
N SER A 72 3.09 12.69 28.40
CA SER A 72 3.03 12.56 29.87
C SER A 72 2.29 13.70 30.56
N GLY A 73 2.07 14.83 29.89
CA GLY A 73 1.50 16.03 30.48
C GLY A 73 1.87 17.31 29.74
N ASN A 74 1.90 18.43 30.47
CA ASN A 74 2.31 19.70 29.89
C ASN A 74 3.83 19.76 29.76
N LEU A 75 4.30 20.45 28.72
CA LEU A 75 5.73 20.74 28.58
C LEU A 75 6.24 21.54 29.78
N VAL A 76 7.47 21.26 30.15
CA VAL A 76 8.11 21.79 31.36
C VAL A 76 8.61 23.21 31.10
N ASN A 77 8.22 24.14 31.97
CA ASN A 77 8.73 25.51 31.90
C ASN A 77 10.13 25.65 32.49
N SER A 78 10.87 26.60 31.96
CA SER A 78 12.07 27.13 32.62
C SER A 78 11.72 27.74 33.97
N SER A 79 12.63 27.61 34.94
CA SER A 79 12.51 28.32 36.23
C SER A 79 13.75 29.15 36.52
N GLY A 80 13.55 30.44 36.80
CA GLY A 80 14.63 31.43 36.92
C GLY A 80 14.89 32.20 35.62
N GLY A 81 15.96 33.00 35.58
CA GLY A 81 16.34 33.79 34.40
C GLY A 81 17.81 33.62 34.02
N PRO A 82 18.21 33.92 32.77
CA PRO A 82 19.57 33.74 32.23
C PRO A 82 20.64 34.69 32.81
N GLY A 83 20.38 35.31 33.97
CA GLY A 83 21.00 36.56 34.43
C GLY A 83 22.53 36.60 34.44
N THR A 84 23.06 37.79 34.16
CA THR A 84 24.48 38.13 34.28
C THR A 84 24.82 38.57 35.71
N GLY A 85 25.16 37.61 36.57
CA GLY A 85 25.54 37.86 37.97
C GLY A 85 25.63 36.54 38.73
N SER A 86 26.30 36.49 39.88
CA SER A 86 26.69 35.26 40.60
C SER A 86 25.54 34.24 40.81
N SER A 87 25.36 33.42 39.77
CA SER A 87 24.57 32.19 39.61
C SER A 87 23.25 32.11 40.39
N PRO A 88 22.15 32.71 39.90
CA PRO A 88 20.84 32.11 40.14
C PRO A 88 20.83 30.73 39.46
N THR A 89 20.36 29.69 40.17
CA THR A 89 20.15 28.37 39.58
C THR A 89 18.97 28.44 38.61
N TRP A 90 19.26 28.44 37.30
CA TRP A 90 18.25 28.34 36.24
C TRP A 90 18.06 26.86 35.87
N SER A 91 16.81 26.38 35.87
CA SER A 91 16.46 25.12 35.23
C SER A 91 15.95 25.37 33.82
N LYS A 92 16.55 24.70 32.84
CA LYS A 92 16.08 24.69 31.46
C LYS A 92 14.78 23.92 31.36
N GLY A 93 13.75 24.55 30.81
CA GLY A 93 12.52 23.88 30.39
C GLY A 93 12.64 23.27 29.00
N ASP A 94 11.52 22.87 28.45
CA ASP A 94 11.37 22.38 27.09
C ASP A 94 11.51 23.50 26.06
N LEU A 95 11.65 23.15 24.78
CA LEU A 95 12.07 24.08 23.74
C LEU A 95 10.93 24.45 22.80
N VAL A 96 11.00 25.68 22.29
CA VAL A 96 10.12 26.21 21.25
C VAL A 96 10.90 27.15 20.34
N GLU A 97 10.58 27.15 19.05
CA GLU A 97 11.21 28.01 18.06
C GLU A 97 10.22 28.50 17.00
N LEU A 98 10.51 29.67 16.44
CA LEU A 98 9.82 30.26 15.30
C LEU A 98 10.58 29.90 14.02
N GLY A 99 9.86 29.57 12.96
CA GLY A 99 10.47 29.25 11.67
C GLY A 99 9.49 29.26 10.51
N PHE A 100 9.95 28.74 9.38
CA PHE A 100 9.16 28.55 8.17
C PHE A 100 9.60 27.26 7.46
N PHE A 101 8.82 26.82 6.48
CA PHE A 101 9.21 25.72 5.61
C PHE A 101 9.79 26.24 4.29
N ALA A 102 10.88 25.66 3.81
CA ALA A 102 11.45 25.88 2.50
C ALA A 102 11.05 24.74 1.55
N SER A 103 10.32 25.06 0.48
CA SER A 103 9.83 24.07 -0.50
C SER A 103 10.94 23.48 -1.38
N ALA A 104 12.08 24.16 -1.45
CA ALA A 104 13.31 23.64 -2.05
C ALA A 104 14.51 24.28 -1.35
N LEU A 105 15.54 23.46 -1.08
CA LEU A 105 16.84 23.98 -0.68
C LEU A 105 17.61 24.49 -1.90
N GLY A 106 18.52 25.42 -1.68
CA GLY A 106 19.42 25.92 -2.72
C GLY A 106 20.30 24.84 -3.35
N SER A 107 21.13 25.20 -4.34
CA SER A 107 21.97 24.22 -5.06
C SER A 107 23.03 23.49 -4.21
N ASP A 108 23.24 23.92 -2.97
CA ASP A 108 24.10 23.28 -1.98
C ASP A 108 23.36 22.31 -1.04
N ASN A 109 22.04 22.15 -1.19
CA ASN A 109 21.20 21.27 -0.37
C ASN A 109 21.37 21.50 1.14
N ALA A 110 21.60 22.74 1.54
CA ALA A 110 21.75 23.14 2.94
C ALA A 110 20.72 24.22 3.27
N ALA A 111 20.32 24.30 4.54
CA ALA A 111 19.44 25.35 5.01
C ALA A 111 20.13 26.73 4.93
N GLY A 112 19.45 27.71 4.33
CA GLY A 112 19.94 29.06 4.09
C GLY A 112 20.81 29.18 2.84
N GLY A 113 21.27 30.40 2.55
CA GLY A 113 22.18 30.67 1.44
C GLY A 113 21.78 31.88 0.61
N THR A 114 22.64 32.24 -0.35
CA THR A 114 22.42 33.40 -1.23
C THR A 114 22.60 33.05 -2.70
N SER A 115 21.99 33.86 -3.59
CA SER A 115 22.10 33.69 -5.03
C SER A 115 21.64 32.30 -5.51
N GLY A 116 22.48 31.52 -6.20
CA GLY A 116 22.12 30.16 -6.66
C GLY A 116 21.98 29.12 -5.54
N ASN A 117 22.41 29.46 -4.33
CA ASN A 117 22.23 28.63 -3.12
C ASN A 117 21.08 29.14 -2.26
N ALA A 118 20.29 30.11 -2.73
CA ALA A 118 19.15 30.57 -1.94
C ALA A 118 18.06 29.51 -1.91
N ASP A 119 17.60 29.18 -0.70
CA ASP A 119 16.40 28.38 -0.50
C ASP A 119 15.17 29.08 -1.08
N THR A 120 14.14 28.30 -1.38
CA THR A 120 12.82 28.79 -1.78
C THR A 120 11.85 28.66 -0.61
N PRO A 121 11.42 29.77 0.00
CA PRO A 121 10.42 29.71 1.06
C PRO A 121 9.08 29.17 0.54
N SER A 122 8.45 28.32 1.32
CA SER A 122 7.13 27.78 1.01
C SER A 122 6.04 28.83 1.22
N THR A 123 5.05 28.80 0.32
CA THR A 123 3.77 29.51 0.47
C THR A 123 2.65 28.58 0.98
N ASN A 124 2.93 27.29 1.11
CA ASN A 124 2.02 26.25 1.60
C ASN A 124 2.47 25.76 2.98
N LEU A 125 1.54 25.26 3.78
CA LEU A 125 1.86 24.75 5.11
C LEU A 125 2.60 23.41 5.01
N PHE A 126 3.62 23.21 5.83
CA PHE A 126 4.41 21.97 5.97
C PHE A 126 5.14 21.48 4.71
N GLN A 127 5.18 22.28 3.63
CA GLN A 127 5.85 21.88 2.39
C GLN A 127 7.37 22.11 2.46
N GLY A 128 8.13 21.01 2.47
CA GLY A 128 9.59 20.99 2.38
C GLY A 128 10.30 21.02 3.73
N THR A 129 11.50 21.60 3.80
CA THR A 129 12.37 21.51 4.97
C THR A 129 12.12 22.65 5.96
N TRP A 130 12.04 22.35 7.26
CA TRP A 130 11.92 23.38 8.29
C TRP A 130 13.22 24.20 8.43
N ILE A 131 13.07 25.52 8.41
CA ILE A 131 14.15 26.50 8.57
C ILE A 131 13.85 27.38 9.80
N PRO A 132 14.66 27.28 10.87
CA PRO A 132 14.45 28.09 12.05
C PRO A 132 14.81 29.56 11.79
N LEU A 133 13.98 30.47 12.30
CA LEU A 133 14.21 31.92 12.33
C LEU A 133 14.65 32.40 13.71
N THR A 134 14.44 31.60 14.74
CA THR A 134 14.96 31.82 16.09
C THR A 134 15.76 30.58 16.49
N GLY A 135 16.59 30.67 17.52
CA GLY A 135 17.12 29.44 18.11
C GLY A 135 16.06 28.69 18.92
N LEU A 136 16.53 27.62 19.54
CA LEU A 136 15.80 26.78 20.50
C LEU A 136 15.66 27.55 21.82
N THR A 137 14.60 28.34 21.90
CA THR A 137 14.25 29.13 23.08
C THR A 137 13.48 28.28 24.06
N HIS A 138 13.62 28.52 25.37
CA HIS A 138 12.99 27.66 26.37
C HIS A 138 11.58 28.17 26.73
N ILE A 139 10.61 27.27 26.78
CA ILE A 139 9.25 27.52 27.24
C ILE A 139 9.29 28.08 28.67
N GLY A 140 8.44 29.06 28.97
CA GLY A 140 8.39 29.72 30.27
C GLY A 140 9.59 30.61 30.64
N GLN A 141 10.48 30.93 29.69
CA GLN A 141 11.58 31.88 29.95
C GLN A 141 11.04 33.29 30.23
N ASP A 142 11.15 33.73 31.49
CA ASP A 142 10.55 34.94 32.07
C ASP A 142 11.07 36.26 31.44
N TRP A 143 10.14 37.19 31.16
CA TRP A 143 10.36 38.58 30.71
C TRP A 143 10.95 39.50 31.80
N GLY A 144 10.99 39.04 33.05
CA GLY A 144 11.58 39.77 34.16
C GLY A 144 10.77 40.97 34.66
N THR A 145 11.26 41.60 35.73
CA THR A 145 10.62 42.76 36.35
C THR A 145 11.04 44.05 35.66
N ARG A 146 10.08 44.83 35.12
CA ARG A 146 10.32 46.18 34.60
C ARG A 146 10.43 47.19 35.74
N THR A 147 11.42 48.09 35.68
CA THR A 147 11.42 49.33 36.49
C THR A 147 10.65 50.40 35.73
N SER A 148 9.72 51.08 36.39
CA SER A 148 8.99 52.21 35.81
C SER A 148 9.92 53.39 35.51
N PHE A 149 9.43 54.36 34.73
CA PHE A 149 10.15 55.61 34.41
C PHE A 149 10.55 56.44 35.65
N ASP A 150 9.96 56.17 36.82
CA ASP A 150 10.29 56.82 38.10
C ASP A 150 11.25 56.02 39.00
N GLY A 151 11.69 54.83 38.54
CA GLY A 151 12.59 53.96 39.28
C GLY A 151 11.91 53.03 40.30
N SER A 152 10.58 53.00 40.38
CA SER A 152 9.84 51.99 41.15
C SER A 152 9.72 50.67 40.37
N ALA A 153 9.99 49.55 41.04
CA ALA A 153 9.82 48.22 40.45
C ALA A 153 8.33 47.95 40.19
N PHE A 154 7.98 47.59 38.96
CA PHE A 154 6.70 46.98 38.65
C PHE A 154 6.87 45.47 38.89
N GLU A 155 6.32 44.96 39.99
CA GLU A 155 6.23 43.51 40.21
C GLU A 155 5.13 42.94 39.30
N MET A 156 5.42 42.77 38.02
CA MET A 156 4.73 41.75 37.23
C MET A 156 5.63 40.52 37.20
N LYS A 157 5.48 39.71 38.24
CA LYS A 157 6.04 38.37 38.33
C LYS A 157 4.98 37.40 37.84
N GLN A 158 4.55 37.52 36.58
CA GLN A 158 3.63 36.54 36.04
C GLN A 158 4.42 35.25 35.87
N THR A 159 4.06 34.26 36.69
CA THR A 159 4.58 32.91 36.53
C THR A 159 3.92 32.37 35.28
N VAL A 160 4.72 32.08 34.24
CA VAL A 160 4.22 31.40 33.05
C VAL A 160 3.84 29.98 33.45
N ASP A 161 2.62 29.54 33.13
CA ASP A 161 2.14 28.20 33.48
C ASP A 161 2.74 27.15 32.54
N ALA A 162 2.88 25.91 33.04
CA ALA A 162 3.53 24.82 32.30
C ALA A 162 2.88 24.59 30.92
N GLY A 163 3.68 24.62 29.87
CA GLY A 163 3.23 24.48 28.48
C GLY A 163 2.78 25.79 27.84
N GLU A 164 2.92 26.94 28.53
CA GLU A 164 2.69 28.26 27.98
C GLU A 164 4.00 28.98 27.60
N PHE A 165 3.94 29.79 26.55
CA PHE A 165 5.07 30.57 26.06
C PHE A 165 4.58 31.86 25.40
N ALA A 166 5.44 32.87 25.37
CA ALA A 166 5.13 34.14 24.73
C ALA A 166 6.42 34.94 24.47
N PHE A 167 6.67 35.31 23.20
CA PHE A 167 7.86 36.05 22.76
C PHE A 167 7.53 37.17 21.79
N SER A 168 8.33 38.23 21.82
CA SER A 168 8.36 39.28 20.79
C SER A 168 9.73 39.26 20.11
N SER A 169 9.78 38.76 18.88
CA SER A 169 10.99 38.55 18.10
C SER A 169 11.20 39.68 17.08
N ALA A 170 12.29 40.43 17.20
CA ALA A 170 12.64 41.54 16.33
C ALA A 170 13.81 41.20 15.39
N PHE A 171 13.54 41.23 14.09
CA PHE A 171 14.49 41.02 13.00
C PHE A 171 14.86 42.37 12.39
N THR A 172 16.13 42.76 12.48
CA THR A 172 16.57 44.08 12.02
C THR A 172 17.35 44.00 10.71
N GLN A 173 17.01 44.86 9.76
CA GLN A 173 17.77 45.09 8.53
C GLN A 173 18.45 46.45 8.59
N THR A 174 19.77 46.47 8.46
CA THR A 174 20.58 47.70 8.50
C THR A 174 21.37 47.85 7.20
N GLY A 175 21.18 48.97 6.50
CA GLY A 175 21.87 49.22 5.24
C GLY A 175 21.59 48.18 4.15
N GLY A 176 20.38 47.60 4.15
CA GLY A 176 19.95 46.56 3.21
C GLY A 176 20.43 45.14 3.55
N ASN A 177 21.13 44.94 4.67
CA ASN A 177 21.58 43.62 5.11
C ASN A 177 20.88 43.23 6.41
N TRP A 178 20.40 41.99 6.50
CA TRP A 178 19.82 41.44 7.71
C TRP A 178 20.91 41.19 8.76
N GLN A 179 20.56 41.43 10.03
CA GLN A 179 21.42 41.02 11.13
C GLN A 179 21.46 39.49 11.26
N SER A 180 22.55 38.96 11.81
CA SER A 180 22.72 37.54 12.11
C SER A 180 22.18 37.16 13.50
N TYR A 181 21.33 38.00 14.08
CA TYR A 181 20.70 37.75 15.38
C TYR A 181 19.27 38.29 15.39
N VAL A 182 18.40 37.61 16.14
CA VAL A 182 17.07 38.05 16.55
C VAL A 182 17.16 38.57 17.99
N ARG A 183 16.48 39.67 18.26
CA ARG A 183 16.25 40.13 19.65
C ARG A 183 14.91 39.62 20.10
N HIS A 184 14.88 38.84 21.17
CA HIS A 184 13.63 38.56 21.85
C HIS A 184 13.48 39.49 23.03
N ASN A 185 12.27 40.04 23.17
CA ASN A 185 11.86 40.81 24.33
C ASN A 185 12.73 42.08 24.52
N ASP A 186 13.01 42.82 23.43
CA ASP A 186 13.84 44.05 23.37
C ASP A 186 13.36 45.17 24.33
N ASP A 187 12.12 45.11 24.82
CA ASP A 187 11.53 46.05 25.79
C ASP A 187 11.70 45.61 27.26
N ALA A 188 12.24 44.42 27.51
CA ALA A 188 12.54 43.93 28.86
C ALA A 188 13.81 44.60 29.44
N ASP A 189 14.04 44.49 30.76
CA ASP A 189 15.34 44.84 31.33
C ASP A 189 16.42 44.02 30.61
N SER A 190 17.55 44.65 30.25
CA SER A 190 18.71 44.02 29.58
C SER A 190 19.20 42.70 30.19
N THR A 191 18.79 42.40 31.42
CA THR A 191 19.05 41.13 32.13
C THR A 191 18.14 39.96 31.68
N TYR A 192 17.03 40.26 30.99
CA TYR A 192 15.99 39.33 30.51
C TYR A 192 15.80 39.37 28.98
N GLU A 193 16.36 40.39 28.32
CA GLU A 193 16.47 40.42 26.87
C GLU A 193 17.31 39.23 26.37
N ILE A 194 16.77 38.51 25.39
CA ILE A 194 17.50 37.40 24.75
C ILE A 194 18.18 37.99 23.51
N ILE A 195 19.32 38.68 23.71
CA ILE A 195 20.23 39.04 22.62
C ILE A 195 21.50 38.18 22.65
N ALA A 196 21.80 37.57 21.51
CA ALA A 196 23.10 36.97 21.28
C ALA A 196 24.07 37.98 20.65
N THR A 197 24.89 38.66 21.46
CA THR A 197 26.10 39.33 20.93
C THR A 197 27.40 38.59 21.27
N SER A 198 27.43 37.72 22.29
CA SER A 198 28.46 36.67 22.52
C SER A 198 28.22 35.93 23.85
N GLY A 199 28.49 34.61 23.91
CA GLY A 199 28.43 33.79 25.13
C GLY A 199 27.65 32.48 24.99
N GLY A 200 27.75 31.57 25.98
CA GLY A 200 27.15 30.22 25.97
C GLY A 200 25.62 30.12 25.96
N ASN A 201 24.92 31.25 25.76
CA ASN A 201 23.47 31.37 25.59
C ASN A 201 23.12 31.86 24.16
N SER A 202 23.98 31.57 23.17
CA SER A 202 23.79 31.94 21.77
C SER A 202 22.71 31.08 21.13
N ASP A 203 21.49 31.59 21.07
CA ASP A 203 20.32 30.90 20.52
C ASP A 203 19.96 31.44 19.12
N GLN A 204 20.93 31.48 18.20
CA GLN A 204 20.74 32.04 16.85
C GLN A 204 21.04 31.01 15.77
N PRO A 205 20.16 30.85 14.77
CA PRO A 205 20.44 30.02 13.61
C PRO A 205 21.68 30.52 12.87
N SER A 206 22.57 29.61 12.46
CA SER A 206 23.82 29.97 11.79
C SER A 206 23.63 30.76 10.49
N ASN A 207 22.49 30.56 9.81
CA ASN A 207 22.19 31.14 8.49
C ASN A 207 21.05 32.16 8.55
N LEU A 208 20.74 32.71 9.73
CA LEU A 208 19.60 33.60 9.95
C LEU A 208 19.54 34.80 8.98
N ALA A 209 20.67 35.45 8.71
CA ALA A 209 20.72 36.61 7.84
C ALA A 209 20.30 36.25 6.39
N ASP A 210 20.72 35.08 5.93
CA ASP A 210 20.38 34.57 4.61
C ASP A 210 18.92 34.11 4.55
N SER A 211 18.48 33.35 5.58
CA SER A 211 17.08 32.93 5.72
C SER A 211 16.12 34.12 5.77
N SER A 212 16.48 35.22 6.45
CA SER A 212 15.66 36.44 6.51
C SER A 212 15.62 37.18 5.18
N ALA A 213 16.69 37.07 4.36
CA ALA A 213 16.79 37.76 3.08
C ALA A 213 15.84 37.22 2.00
N ILE A 214 15.44 35.95 2.12
CA ILE A 214 14.59 35.27 1.14
C ILE A 214 13.09 35.36 1.46
N LEU A 215 12.72 35.74 2.69
CA LEU A 215 11.31 35.81 3.11
C LEU A 215 10.53 36.88 2.36
N THR A 216 9.28 36.56 2.03
CA THR A 216 8.34 37.48 1.39
C THR A 216 7.02 37.48 2.15
N THR A 217 6.15 38.45 1.92
CA THR A 217 4.85 38.52 2.61
C THR A 217 3.90 37.37 2.26
N SER A 218 4.27 36.46 1.36
CA SER A 218 3.56 35.20 1.12
C SER A 218 4.14 34.00 1.85
N THR A 219 5.34 34.12 2.45
CA THR A 219 5.97 33.04 3.20
C THR A 219 5.18 32.74 4.46
N LYS A 220 4.86 31.46 4.67
CA LYS A 220 4.12 30.98 5.84
C LYS A 220 5.04 30.77 7.03
N LEU A 221 4.65 31.28 8.19
CA LEU A 221 5.37 31.12 9.45
C LEU A 221 4.73 30.01 10.30
N GLY A 222 5.53 29.42 11.18
CA GLY A 222 5.09 28.37 12.09
C GLY A 222 5.80 28.43 13.43
N ILE A 223 5.28 27.68 14.38
CA ILE A 223 5.84 27.50 15.71
C ILE A 223 6.10 26.01 15.89
N ARG A 224 7.35 25.65 16.21
CA ARG A 224 7.74 24.27 16.51
C ARG A 224 8.10 24.15 17.98
N PHE A 225 7.59 23.12 18.64
CA PHE A 225 7.80 22.87 20.06
C PHE A 225 8.27 21.43 20.29
N TYR A 226 9.10 21.24 21.31
CA TYR A 226 9.85 20.01 21.56
C TYR A 226 9.69 19.55 23.01
N ASP A 227 9.76 18.25 23.26
CA ASP A 227 9.66 17.61 24.59
C ASP A 227 11.00 17.50 25.35
N ALA A 228 11.94 18.42 25.08
CA ALA A 228 13.26 18.34 25.67
C ALA A 228 13.89 19.72 25.85
N ALA A 229 14.76 19.84 26.86
CA ALA A 229 15.64 20.99 27.08
C ALA A 229 16.85 21.06 26.12
N SER A 230 17.02 20.05 25.28
CA SER A 230 18.00 20.00 24.19
C SER A 230 17.56 18.95 23.18
N VAL A 231 17.62 19.30 21.89
CA VAL A 231 17.23 18.39 20.82
C VAL A 231 18.26 17.28 20.63
N SER A 232 17.80 16.03 20.58
CA SER A 232 18.61 14.84 20.38
C SER A 232 18.02 13.97 19.26
N ASN A 233 18.87 13.57 18.32
CA ASN A 233 18.48 12.80 17.14
C ASN A 233 17.96 11.41 17.51
N GLY A 234 16.73 11.10 17.06
CA GLY A 234 16.04 9.84 17.31
C GLY A 234 15.58 9.67 18.76
N ALA A 235 15.40 10.75 19.53
CA ALA A 235 14.91 10.68 20.90
C ALA A 235 13.91 11.80 21.21
N THR A 236 14.27 13.05 20.92
CA THR A 236 13.37 14.20 21.11
C THR A 236 12.17 14.08 20.18
N LYS A 237 10.97 14.39 20.69
CA LYS A 237 9.75 14.55 19.92
C LYS A 237 9.41 16.02 19.76
N TYR A 238 8.67 16.32 18.70
CA TYR A 238 8.19 17.66 18.40
C TYR A 238 6.84 17.62 17.71
N ASN A 239 6.20 18.76 17.59
CA ASN A 239 5.19 19.01 16.56
C ASN A 239 5.31 20.48 16.10
N THR A 240 4.74 20.79 14.95
CA THR A 240 4.76 22.14 14.39
C THR A 240 3.33 22.59 14.14
N VAL A 241 2.98 23.75 14.68
CA VAL A 241 1.70 24.42 14.40
C VAL A 241 1.92 25.55 13.41
N MET A 242 1.03 25.63 12.42
CA MET A 242 0.98 26.72 11.46
C MET A 242 -0.46 27.20 11.28
N ASN A 243 -0.61 28.38 10.68
CA ASN A 243 -1.90 28.95 10.35
C ASN A 243 -1.81 29.57 8.95
N THR A 244 -2.87 29.46 8.16
CA THR A 244 -2.91 30.05 6.81
C THR A 244 -2.73 31.57 6.83
N ASN A 245 -3.05 32.23 7.95
CA ASN A 245 -2.92 33.67 8.12
C ASN A 245 -1.54 34.11 8.58
N TRP A 246 -0.75 33.23 9.19
CA TRP A 246 0.58 33.56 9.70
C TRP A 246 1.57 33.72 8.55
N THR A 247 1.92 34.97 8.25
CA THR A 247 2.80 35.33 7.15
C THR A 247 3.93 36.23 7.59
N TRP A 248 5.04 36.19 6.84
CA TRP A 248 6.13 37.11 7.13
C TRP A 248 5.65 38.57 6.95
N PRO A 249 5.78 39.44 7.96
CA PRO A 249 5.14 40.76 7.93
C PRO A 249 5.82 41.73 6.95
N GLY A 250 7.07 41.47 6.57
CA GLY A 250 7.89 42.41 5.83
C GLY A 250 8.47 43.53 6.70
N LEU A 251 9.12 44.51 6.05
CA LEU A 251 9.86 45.56 6.75
C LEU A 251 8.93 46.58 7.41
N ALA A 252 9.25 46.98 8.65
CA ALA A 252 8.50 47.94 9.44
C ALA A 252 7.03 47.54 9.70
N ALA A 253 6.78 46.24 9.84
CA ALA A 253 5.47 45.65 10.10
C ALA A 253 5.55 44.62 11.23
N THR A 254 4.39 44.26 11.77
CA THR A 254 4.24 43.31 12.86
C THR A 254 3.28 42.21 12.46
N GLU A 255 3.66 40.96 12.76
CA GLU A 255 2.79 39.79 12.69
C GLU A 255 2.45 39.30 14.10
N GLU A 256 1.21 38.88 14.31
CA GLU A 256 0.72 38.34 15.58
C GLU A 256 0.27 36.89 15.38
N MET A 257 0.87 35.96 16.13
CA MET A 257 0.69 34.51 16.01
C MET A 257 0.29 33.92 17.36
N TYR A 258 -1.00 33.74 17.59
CA TYR A 258 -1.53 33.15 18.83
C TYR A 258 -2.38 31.91 18.55
N LEU A 259 -2.41 30.97 19.49
CA LEU A 259 -3.21 29.74 19.35
C LEU A 259 -4.72 30.02 19.52
N HIS A 260 -5.07 31.06 20.28
CA HIS A 260 -6.46 31.49 20.48
C HIS A 260 -6.86 32.59 19.49
N ASP A 261 -8.14 32.60 19.13
CA ASP A 261 -8.72 33.62 18.25
C ASP A 261 -8.75 34.98 18.95
N ILE A 262 -8.06 35.96 18.37
CA ILE A 262 -7.99 37.33 18.92
C ILE A 262 -9.37 38.01 19.04
N SER A 263 -10.32 37.63 18.19
CA SER A 263 -11.68 38.20 18.17
C SER A 263 -12.62 37.51 19.17
N ASN A 264 -12.32 36.27 19.56
CA ASN A 264 -13.00 35.55 20.62
C ASN A 264 -12.00 34.65 21.36
N PRO A 265 -11.30 35.20 22.37
CA PRO A 265 -10.21 34.51 23.05
C PRO A 265 -10.62 33.21 23.76
N ASP A 266 -11.92 32.97 23.99
CA ASP A 266 -12.40 31.70 24.54
C ASP A 266 -12.30 30.52 23.54
N ASN A 267 -12.02 30.79 22.26
CA ASN A 267 -11.90 29.80 21.21
C ASN A 267 -10.46 29.68 20.70
N LEU A 268 -10.05 28.47 20.34
CA LEU A 268 -8.89 28.25 19.48
C LEU A 268 -9.11 28.89 18.10
N ASP A 269 -8.04 29.40 17.47
CA ASP A 269 -8.11 29.83 16.09
C ASP A 269 -8.41 28.61 15.19
N SER A 270 -9.56 28.63 14.53
CA SER A 270 -10.02 27.55 13.65
C SER A 270 -9.11 27.28 12.44
N ASN A 271 -8.19 28.19 12.11
CA ASN A 271 -7.25 28.03 11.00
C ASN A 271 -5.93 27.37 11.40
N LEU A 272 -5.77 27.00 12.67
CA LEU A 272 -4.61 26.22 13.11
C LEU A 272 -4.57 24.88 12.38
N LYS A 273 -3.36 24.50 11.99
CA LYS A 273 -3.02 23.21 11.40
C LYS A 273 -1.75 22.71 12.04
N PHE A 274 -1.62 21.39 12.09
CA PHE A 274 -0.46 20.71 12.67
C PHE A 274 0.25 19.89 11.60
N GLU A 275 1.58 19.81 11.72
CA GLU A 275 2.41 19.02 10.82
C GLU A 275 1.98 17.55 10.86
N PHE A 276 1.75 17.05 12.08
CA PHE A 276 1.04 15.81 12.35
C PHE A 276 -0.18 16.09 13.21
N ASP A 277 -1.35 15.77 12.67
CA ASP A 277 -2.66 15.97 13.31
C ASP A 277 -2.97 14.73 14.17
N ASN A 278 -2.68 14.82 15.47
CA ASN A 278 -2.83 13.70 16.39
C ASN A 278 -4.29 13.26 16.49
N THR A 279 -5.23 14.20 16.43
CA THR A 279 -6.67 13.92 16.45
C THR A 279 -7.09 13.12 15.24
N SER A 280 -6.62 13.48 14.04
CA SER A 280 -6.96 12.77 12.82
C SER A 280 -6.44 11.33 12.80
N TYR A 281 -5.32 11.03 13.46
CA TYR A 281 -4.71 9.70 13.48
C TYR A 281 -4.77 9.00 14.86
N GLY A 282 -5.69 9.38 15.75
CA GLY A 282 -5.85 8.76 17.07
C GLY A 282 -6.78 7.53 17.10
N ASP A 283 -7.21 7.13 18.30
CA ASP A 283 -7.99 5.89 18.54
C ASP A 283 -9.38 5.88 17.89
N GLY A 284 -9.93 7.04 17.51
CA GLY A 284 -11.23 7.10 16.86
C GLY A 284 -11.18 6.95 15.32
N ASN A 285 -9.98 6.88 14.72
CA ASN A 285 -9.82 6.69 13.28
C ASN A 285 -10.10 5.21 12.93
N SER A 286 -10.96 4.96 11.95
CA SER A 286 -11.32 3.60 11.50
C SER A 286 -10.28 2.94 10.61
N ASP A 287 -9.46 3.76 9.96
CA ASP A 287 -8.56 3.38 8.87
C ASP A 287 -7.17 3.14 9.47
N PHE A 288 -6.63 4.12 10.20
CA PHE A 288 -5.31 4.06 10.83
C PHE A 288 -5.23 4.82 12.16
N THR A 289 -4.73 4.14 13.19
CA THR A 289 -4.32 4.77 14.45
C THR A 289 -2.80 4.79 14.57
N ALA A 290 -2.23 5.99 14.67
CA ALA A 290 -0.82 6.21 14.93
C ALA A 290 -0.49 6.00 16.41
N LYS A 291 0.76 5.58 16.66
CA LYS A 291 1.28 5.34 18.00
C LYS A 291 2.67 5.94 18.16
N VAL A 292 2.99 6.27 19.40
CA VAL A 292 4.33 6.64 19.86
C VAL A 292 4.56 6.00 21.22
N ASP A 293 5.68 5.32 21.37
CA ASP A 293 6.12 4.60 22.57
C ASP A 293 5.05 3.64 23.12
N GLY A 294 4.36 2.91 22.24
CA GLY A 294 3.31 1.95 22.58
C GLY A 294 1.94 2.57 22.89
N SER A 295 1.80 3.89 22.82
CA SER A 295 0.58 4.63 23.15
C SER A 295 0.00 5.30 21.91
N SER A 296 -1.32 5.30 21.78
CA SER A 296 -1.99 6.06 20.72
C SER A 296 -1.71 7.56 20.86
N VAL A 297 -1.57 8.25 19.74
CA VAL A 297 -1.26 9.70 19.72
C VAL A 297 -2.40 10.58 20.22
N SER A 298 -3.63 10.07 20.20
CA SER A 298 -4.83 10.72 20.72
C SER A 298 -5.89 9.67 21.04
N ASP A 299 -6.78 9.96 22.00
CA ASP A 299 -8.00 9.19 22.25
C ASP A 299 -9.20 9.68 21.40
N HIS A 300 -8.98 10.71 20.58
CA HIS A 300 -9.91 11.26 19.60
C HIS A 300 -9.56 10.76 18.18
N GLY A 301 -10.50 10.86 17.23
CA GLY A 301 -10.30 10.33 15.87
C GLY A 301 -11.16 10.94 14.78
N THR A 302 -11.86 12.05 15.07
CA THR A 302 -12.70 12.70 14.08
C THR A 302 -11.84 13.70 13.30
N ALA A 303 -11.54 13.38 12.03
CA ALA A 303 -10.69 14.21 11.19
C ALA A 303 -11.19 15.66 11.09
N GLY A 304 -10.27 16.62 11.26
CA GLY A 304 -10.51 18.05 11.03
C GLY A 304 -11.02 18.86 12.23
N ASP A 305 -11.32 18.24 13.37
CA ASP A 305 -11.62 18.94 14.61
C ASP A 305 -10.33 19.20 15.41
N LEU A 306 -10.02 20.47 15.70
CA LEU A 306 -8.92 20.82 16.60
C LEU A 306 -9.20 20.28 18.01
N ASN A 307 -8.26 19.50 18.56
CA ASN A 307 -8.36 18.97 19.91
C ASN A 307 -7.11 19.28 20.73
N THR A 308 -7.20 19.09 22.06
CA THR A 308 -6.08 19.26 22.98
C THR A 308 -4.90 18.36 22.66
N ASP A 309 -5.15 17.23 22.00
CA ASP A 309 -4.12 16.26 21.64
C ASP A 309 -3.25 16.70 20.46
N ASP A 310 -3.72 17.62 19.60
CA ASP A 310 -2.90 18.13 18.49
C ASP A 310 -1.69 18.94 18.98
N PHE A 311 -1.80 19.50 20.18
CA PHE A 311 -0.74 20.27 20.84
C PHE A 311 0.30 19.37 21.54
N VAL A 312 0.26 18.05 21.30
CA VAL A 312 1.19 17.06 21.84
C VAL A 312 2.35 16.81 20.85
N THR A 313 3.57 16.73 21.38
CA THR A 313 4.77 16.36 20.61
C THR A 313 4.77 14.86 20.28
N THR A 314 4.60 14.50 19.01
CA THR A 314 4.51 13.11 18.56
C THR A 314 5.47 12.76 17.41
N ILE A 315 5.99 13.76 16.69
CA ILE A 315 6.95 13.54 15.61
C ILE A 315 8.34 13.38 16.19
N THR A 316 9.01 12.26 15.92
CA THR A 316 10.40 12.04 16.34
C THR A 316 11.35 12.90 15.52
N TYR A 317 12.16 13.71 16.19
CA TYR A 317 13.26 14.45 15.57
C TYR A 317 14.33 13.48 15.08
N TRP A 318 14.41 13.27 13.77
CA TRP A 318 15.42 12.41 13.15
C TRP A 318 15.94 13.00 11.84
N THR A 319 17.26 13.01 11.69
CA THR A 319 18.00 13.65 10.59
C THR A 319 18.39 12.69 9.47
N GLY A 320 18.14 11.39 9.61
CA GLY A 320 18.57 10.38 8.63
C GLY A 320 20.07 10.03 8.65
N LEU A 321 20.86 10.69 9.49
CA LEU A 321 22.33 10.56 9.54
C LEU A 321 22.85 9.48 10.50
N SER A 322 21.98 8.97 11.39
CA SER A 322 22.30 7.84 12.24
C SER A 322 21.19 6.80 12.19
N ALA A 323 21.54 5.54 12.45
CA ALA A 323 20.55 4.48 12.53
C ALA A 323 19.45 4.81 13.56
N LEU A 324 18.23 4.40 13.27
CA LEU A 324 17.07 4.51 14.17
C LEU A 324 16.59 3.09 14.49
N ASP A 325 16.62 2.73 15.77
CA ASP A 325 16.10 1.45 16.24
C ASP A 325 14.77 1.69 16.96
N ILE A 326 13.69 1.25 16.32
CA ILE A 326 12.32 1.35 16.85
C ILE A 326 11.87 0.06 17.54
N SER A 327 12.70 -0.98 17.56
CA SER A 327 12.36 -2.23 18.26
C SER A 327 12.52 -2.14 19.79
N ALA A 328 13.27 -1.14 20.28
CA ALA A 328 13.61 -0.99 21.69
C ALA A 328 13.23 0.37 22.29
N ASN A 329 14.02 1.42 22.01
CA ASN A 329 13.96 2.70 22.73
C ASN A 329 13.07 3.76 22.05
N ASN A 330 12.56 3.47 20.84
CA ASN A 330 11.68 4.34 20.05
C ASN A 330 10.51 3.53 19.50
N LYS A 331 9.85 2.77 20.38
CA LYS A 331 8.73 1.90 19.98
C LYS A 331 7.67 2.75 19.34
N ASP A 332 7.16 2.37 18.19
CA ASP A 332 6.24 3.21 17.41
C ASP A 332 6.77 4.64 17.17
N THR A 333 7.00 5.02 15.92
CA THR A 333 7.54 6.35 15.63
C THR A 333 6.78 7.01 14.50
N VAL A 334 6.50 8.30 14.67
CA VAL A 334 6.10 9.18 13.59
C VAL A 334 7.32 9.97 13.14
N LEU A 335 7.61 9.95 11.85
CA LEU A 335 8.64 10.76 11.20
C LEU A 335 7.97 11.71 10.22
N SER A 336 8.47 12.93 10.12
CA SER A 336 8.06 13.87 9.08
C SER A 336 9.05 13.82 7.93
N GLY A 337 8.59 13.45 6.72
CA GLY A 337 9.40 13.43 5.50
C GLY A 337 10.74 12.72 5.65
N VAL A 338 10.79 11.42 5.35
CA VAL A 338 12.00 10.62 5.61
C VAL A 338 13.06 10.89 4.55
N THR A 339 14.26 11.26 4.99
CA THR A 339 15.43 11.50 4.14
C THR A 339 16.70 10.88 4.77
N GLY A 340 17.79 10.84 3.99
CA GLY A 340 19.07 10.29 4.43
C GLY A 340 19.28 8.85 3.99
N SER A 341 20.31 8.21 4.54
CA SER A 341 20.81 6.90 4.09
C SER A 341 21.08 5.90 5.22
N SER A 342 20.78 6.29 6.47
CA SER A 342 20.97 5.39 7.62
C SER A 342 19.84 4.38 7.73
N THR A 343 20.12 3.22 8.31
CA THR A 343 19.14 2.15 8.48
C THR A 343 18.11 2.47 9.57
N ILE A 344 16.84 2.15 9.30
CA ILE A 344 15.78 2.04 10.31
C ILE A 344 15.56 0.56 10.59
N THR A 345 15.66 0.16 11.85
CA THR A 345 15.42 -1.22 12.29
C THR A 345 14.18 -1.28 13.17
N GLY A 346 13.25 -2.20 12.85
CA GLY A 346 12.04 -2.43 13.64
C GLY A 346 11.84 -3.90 14.04
N GLY A 347 10.57 -4.27 14.24
CA GLY A 347 10.12 -5.54 14.83
C GLY A 347 9.26 -5.26 16.08
N SER A 348 8.79 -6.27 16.80
CA SER A 348 7.97 -6.08 18.03
C SER A 348 6.63 -5.41 17.84
N ASP A 349 6.02 -5.68 16.70
CA ASP A 349 4.71 -5.17 16.26
C ASP A 349 4.67 -3.64 16.27
N ASN A 350 5.85 -3.02 16.17
CA ASN A 350 6.00 -1.57 16.21
C ASN A 350 5.66 -0.96 14.84
N ILE A 351 5.17 0.27 14.88
CA ILE A 351 4.72 1.03 13.72
C ILE A 351 5.75 2.11 13.35
N LEU A 352 6.22 2.12 12.11
CA LEU A 352 6.93 3.24 11.51
C LEU A 352 5.95 4.06 10.67
N THR A 353 5.54 5.22 11.16
CA THR A 353 4.71 6.17 10.41
C THR A 353 5.58 7.22 9.73
N MET A 354 5.54 7.24 8.40
CA MET A 354 6.12 8.29 7.57
C MET A 354 5.03 9.27 7.18
N ASN A 355 5.00 10.43 7.82
CA ASN A 355 4.08 11.50 7.53
C ASN A 355 4.70 12.46 6.51
N VAL A 356 4.06 12.62 5.35
CA VAL A 356 4.44 13.63 4.36
C VAL A 356 3.27 14.57 4.15
N ASN A 357 3.17 15.58 5.00
CA ASN A 357 2.11 16.56 4.93
C ASN A 357 2.49 17.75 4.03
N GLY A 358 1.54 18.34 3.33
CA GLY A 358 1.72 19.48 2.45
C GLY A 358 0.37 20.10 2.13
N VAL A 359 -0.19 20.87 3.07
CA VAL A 359 -1.58 21.33 2.95
C VAL A 359 -1.75 22.16 1.67
N GLY A 360 -2.61 21.68 0.77
CA GLY A 360 -2.91 22.31 -0.52
C GLY A 360 -1.97 21.93 -1.67
N VAL A 361 -1.02 21.02 -1.47
CA VAL A 361 -0.09 20.55 -2.52
C VAL A 361 0.19 19.05 -2.45
N SER A 362 0.19 18.38 -3.60
CA SER A 362 0.66 16.98 -3.73
C SER A 362 2.15 16.90 -4.08
N THR A 363 2.82 18.03 -4.31
CA THR A 363 4.22 18.08 -4.74
C THR A 363 5.23 18.05 -3.59
N ASN A 364 4.78 18.05 -2.33
CA ASN A 364 5.72 17.85 -1.23
C ASN A 364 6.25 16.42 -1.29
N ALA A 365 7.55 16.26 -1.46
CA ALA A 365 8.16 14.98 -1.77
C ALA A 365 9.49 14.81 -1.06
N TYR A 366 9.74 13.60 -0.55
CA TYR A 366 10.98 13.21 0.09
C TYR A 366 11.50 11.89 -0.50
N SER A 367 12.81 11.68 -0.44
CA SER A 367 13.46 10.44 -0.85
C SER A 367 14.33 9.91 0.26
N PHE A 368 14.21 8.61 0.54
CA PHE A 368 15.00 7.91 1.53
C PHE A 368 15.79 6.77 0.89
N ASP A 369 17.11 6.85 1.03
CA ASP A 369 18.06 5.91 0.43
C ASP A 369 18.59 4.89 1.45
N GLY A 370 18.13 5.01 2.70
CA GLY A 370 18.46 4.09 3.77
C GLY A 370 17.61 2.82 3.71
N ASP A 371 18.07 1.81 4.42
CA ASP A 371 17.38 0.52 4.50
C ASP A 371 16.34 0.54 5.63
N ILE A 372 15.18 -0.07 5.42
CA ILE A 372 14.16 -0.36 6.46
C ILE A 372 14.11 -1.88 6.63
N VAL A 373 14.43 -2.34 7.84
CA VAL A 373 14.69 -3.76 8.11
C VAL A 373 13.94 -4.23 9.35
N ASP A 374 13.25 -5.34 9.26
CA ASP A 374 12.69 -6.08 10.39
C ASP A 374 13.79 -6.83 11.16
N ASN A 375 13.75 -6.86 12.51
CA ASN A 375 14.81 -7.50 13.31
C ASN A 375 14.60 -9.00 13.59
N GLY A 376 13.51 -9.60 13.09
CA GLY A 376 13.40 -11.04 12.89
C GLY A 376 12.20 -11.77 13.54
N ALA A 377 11.93 -12.97 13.00
CA ALA A 377 10.75 -13.84 13.19
C ALA A 377 10.35 -14.30 14.61
N ASN A 378 11.06 -13.91 15.66
CA ASN A 378 10.69 -14.27 17.05
C ASN A 378 10.22 -13.06 17.88
N ASN A 379 10.21 -11.88 17.27
CA ASN A 379 9.97 -10.64 17.97
C ASN A 379 8.70 -9.93 17.53
N GLY A 380 7.87 -10.44 16.62
CA GLY A 380 6.75 -9.68 16.01
C GLY A 380 7.25 -8.76 14.90
N GLY A 381 6.40 -8.43 13.93
CA GLY A 381 6.79 -7.72 12.71
C GLY A 381 6.96 -6.21 12.85
N ILE A 382 7.40 -5.53 11.80
CA ILE A 382 7.29 -4.06 11.67
C ILE A 382 6.18 -3.68 10.69
N ARG A 383 5.31 -2.75 11.09
CA ARG A 383 4.37 -2.12 10.17
C ARG A 383 4.91 -0.78 9.69
N VAL A 384 5.14 -0.64 8.39
CA VAL A 384 5.53 0.63 7.77
C VAL A 384 4.29 1.30 7.18
N VAL A 385 4.05 2.55 7.55
CA VAL A 385 2.83 3.29 7.24
C VAL A 385 3.16 4.62 6.60
N LYS A 386 2.51 4.94 5.48
CA LYS A 386 2.60 6.25 4.82
C LYS A 386 1.30 7.03 5.00
N THR A 387 1.38 8.25 5.56
CA THR A 387 0.28 9.22 5.72
C THR A 387 0.64 10.60 5.17
N GLY A 388 -0.32 11.51 5.11
CA GLY A 388 -0.17 12.86 4.56
C GLY A 388 -0.24 12.90 3.03
N ALA A 389 -0.74 13.99 2.48
CA ALA A 389 -1.06 14.13 1.05
C ALA A 389 0.15 14.14 0.09
N GLY A 390 1.37 14.31 0.60
CA GLY A 390 2.59 14.34 -0.23
C GLY A 390 3.15 12.95 -0.54
N SER A 391 4.32 12.93 -1.18
CA SER A 391 4.99 11.74 -1.68
C SER A 391 6.22 11.35 -0.86
N GLN A 392 6.41 10.06 -0.62
CA GLN A 392 7.65 9.48 -0.08
C GLN A 392 8.20 8.49 -1.10
N THR A 393 9.47 8.64 -1.50
CA THR A 393 10.18 7.64 -2.29
C THR A 393 11.11 6.84 -1.39
N LEU A 394 11.13 5.51 -1.55
CA LEU A 394 12.07 4.59 -0.92
C LEU A 394 12.96 3.99 -2.01
N THR A 395 14.29 4.09 -1.83
CA THR A 395 15.28 3.56 -2.78
C THR A 395 16.23 2.53 -2.16
N GLY A 396 16.32 2.47 -0.83
CA GLY A 396 17.11 1.47 -0.11
C GLY A 396 16.47 0.08 -0.09
N ASN A 397 16.96 -0.80 0.78
CA ASN A 397 16.30 -2.08 1.02
C ASN A 397 15.03 -1.87 1.85
N LEU A 398 13.97 -2.60 1.49
CA LEU A 398 12.81 -2.82 2.35
C LEU A 398 12.79 -4.32 2.62
N ALA A 399 13.01 -4.73 3.87
CA ALA A 399 13.08 -6.13 4.27
C ALA A 399 12.10 -6.36 5.42
N LEU A 400 10.84 -6.60 5.06
CA LEU A 400 9.70 -6.80 5.96
C LEU A 400 9.06 -8.17 5.73
N ASP A 401 9.86 -9.23 5.63
CA ASP A 401 9.42 -10.60 5.33
C ASP A 401 9.64 -11.62 6.45
N ASP A 402 9.90 -11.12 7.66
CA ASP A 402 10.28 -11.96 8.79
C ASP A 402 9.09 -12.36 9.69
N ASP A 403 7.90 -11.76 9.58
CA ASP A 403 6.76 -12.04 10.48
C ASP A 403 5.36 -11.82 9.84
N THR A 404 4.31 -12.37 10.43
CA THR A 404 2.91 -12.29 9.95
C THR A 404 2.35 -10.88 9.81
N ASP A 405 2.90 -9.93 10.55
CA ASP A 405 2.40 -8.55 10.68
C ASP A 405 3.33 -7.50 10.04
N SER A 406 4.32 -7.96 9.26
CA SER A 406 5.31 -7.12 8.57
C SER A 406 4.74 -6.48 7.29
N TYR A 407 3.86 -5.48 7.47
CA TYR A 407 3.09 -4.87 6.38
C TYR A 407 3.67 -3.55 5.89
N LEU A 408 3.43 -3.26 4.62
CA LEU A 408 3.52 -1.93 4.05
C LEU A 408 2.11 -1.38 3.82
N SER A 409 1.79 -0.26 4.46
CA SER A 409 0.48 0.38 4.42
C SER A 409 0.56 1.79 3.82
N VAL A 410 -0.26 2.10 2.81
CA VAL A 410 -0.39 3.47 2.27
C VAL A 410 -1.79 3.99 2.53
N TYR A 411 -1.91 4.95 3.44
CA TYR A 411 -3.20 5.55 3.81
C TYR A 411 -3.50 6.82 3.04
N GLU A 412 -2.47 7.63 2.78
CA GLU A 412 -2.64 8.91 2.11
C GLU A 412 -1.44 9.29 1.26
N GLY A 413 -1.70 10.09 0.23
CA GLY A 413 -0.69 10.60 -0.68
C GLY A 413 -0.07 9.48 -1.52
N THR A 414 1.23 9.59 -1.77
CA THR A 414 1.96 8.63 -2.60
C THR A 414 3.12 8.01 -1.84
N LEU A 415 3.27 6.70 -1.94
CA LEU A 415 4.50 5.99 -1.62
C LEU A 415 5.09 5.45 -2.93
N ALA A 416 6.27 5.90 -3.32
CA ALA A 416 6.99 5.41 -4.48
C ALA A 416 8.08 4.42 -4.06
N LEU A 417 8.12 3.29 -4.74
CA LEU A 417 9.16 2.28 -4.62
C LEU A 417 10.06 2.37 -5.86
N ASP A 418 11.27 2.87 -5.66
CA ASP A 418 12.26 3.16 -6.69
C ASP A 418 13.59 2.50 -6.30
N THR A 419 13.59 1.17 -6.37
CA THR A 419 14.67 0.33 -5.84
C THR A 419 16.01 0.67 -6.48
N ALA A 420 16.98 1.10 -5.68
CA ALA A 420 18.32 1.37 -6.21
C ALA A 420 19.04 0.07 -6.62
N SER A 421 20.00 0.17 -7.53
CA SER A 421 20.75 -1.00 -8.01
C SER A 421 21.34 -1.85 -6.87
N GLY A 422 20.99 -3.14 -6.86
CA GLY A 422 21.43 -4.11 -5.84
C GLY A 422 20.66 -4.06 -4.52
N LYS A 423 19.55 -3.29 -4.47
CA LYS A 423 18.59 -3.29 -3.38
C LYS A 423 17.37 -4.13 -3.73
N THR A 424 16.55 -4.45 -2.73
CA THR A 424 15.31 -5.22 -2.90
C THR A 424 14.23 -4.67 -2.00
N HIS A 425 12.97 -4.70 -2.47
CA HIS A 425 11.82 -4.51 -1.60
C HIS A 425 11.08 -5.84 -1.42
N THR A 426 11.07 -6.31 -0.17
CA THR A 426 10.36 -7.50 0.27
C THR A 426 9.46 -7.13 1.45
N VAL A 427 8.17 -7.46 1.36
CA VAL A 427 7.19 -7.19 2.42
C VAL A 427 6.23 -8.36 2.52
N GLU A 428 5.64 -8.66 3.66
CA GLU A 428 4.66 -9.76 3.73
C GLU A 428 3.39 -9.43 2.95
N TYR A 429 2.85 -8.23 3.16
CA TYR A 429 1.63 -7.76 2.48
C TYR A 429 1.64 -6.27 2.19
N LEU A 430 0.85 -5.92 1.17
CA LEU A 430 0.43 -4.56 0.90
C LEU A 430 -0.97 -4.32 1.46
N THR A 431 -1.15 -3.17 2.07
CA THR A 431 -2.44 -2.65 2.53
C THR A 431 -2.53 -1.16 2.22
N GLY A 432 -3.74 -0.63 2.11
CA GLY A 432 -3.90 0.79 1.86
C GLY A 432 -5.34 1.15 1.60
N GLU A 433 -5.61 2.46 1.66
CA GLU A 433 -6.95 3.01 1.58
C GLU A 433 -7.25 3.59 0.20
N SER A 434 -8.53 3.65 -0.13
CA SER A 434 -9.00 4.34 -1.33
C SER A 434 -8.53 5.81 -1.35
N GLY A 435 -7.93 6.22 -2.46
CA GLY A 435 -7.40 7.57 -2.66
C GLY A 435 -5.90 7.71 -2.37
N ALA A 436 -5.27 6.70 -1.76
CA ALA A 436 -3.82 6.59 -1.69
C ALA A 436 -3.22 6.02 -2.98
N THR A 437 -1.92 6.24 -3.20
CA THR A 437 -1.17 5.69 -4.33
C THR A 437 0.08 4.96 -3.88
N LEU A 438 0.22 3.70 -4.30
CA LEU A 438 1.50 3.00 -4.31
C LEU A 438 2.07 3.08 -5.73
N GLU A 439 3.18 3.77 -5.91
CA GLU A 439 3.86 3.93 -7.19
C GLU A 439 5.04 2.95 -7.30
N LEU A 440 5.09 2.25 -8.43
CA LEU A 440 6.10 1.28 -8.82
C LEU A 440 6.97 1.91 -9.91
N LYS A 441 8.20 2.33 -9.57
CA LYS A 441 9.10 3.07 -10.49
C LYS A 441 10.21 2.24 -11.11
N ASP A 442 10.75 1.25 -10.40
CA ASP A 442 11.86 0.45 -10.91
C ASP A 442 11.40 -0.89 -11.53
N GLY A 443 12.17 -1.40 -12.48
CA GLY A 443 11.95 -2.64 -13.23
C GLY A 443 13.18 -3.54 -13.27
N ASP A 444 14.33 -3.08 -12.75
CA ASP A 444 15.54 -3.89 -12.63
C ASP A 444 15.50 -4.73 -11.34
N SER A 445 14.96 -5.95 -11.48
CA SER A 445 14.90 -7.05 -10.51
C SER A 445 13.86 -6.95 -9.37
N ASP A 446 12.84 -7.83 -9.43
CA ASP A 446 11.83 -8.11 -8.40
C ASP A 446 11.36 -6.86 -7.61
N LEU A 447 10.77 -5.86 -8.29
CA LEU A 447 10.43 -4.56 -7.71
C LEU A 447 9.72 -4.68 -6.35
N ILE A 448 8.77 -5.60 -6.23
CA ILE A 448 8.28 -6.04 -4.92
C ILE A 448 8.18 -7.56 -4.91
N THR A 449 8.91 -8.18 -3.98
CA THR A 449 8.60 -9.52 -3.53
C THR A 449 7.64 -9.47 -2.35
N LEU A 450 6.42 -9.95 -2.55
CA LEU A 450 5.50 -10.19 -1.45
C LEU A 450 5.90 -11.52 -0.82
N GLY A 451 6.50 -11.43 0.37
CA GLY A 451 7.20 -12.48 1.09
C GLY A 451 6.28 -13.57 1.61
N PHE A 452 5.08 -13.23 2.09
CA PHE A 452 4.07 -14.13 2.66
C PHE A 452 4.62 -15.32 3.50
N ALA A 453 5.85 -15.29 4.01
CA ALA A 453 6.50 -16.46 4.59
C ALA A 453 5.77 -16.89 5.87
N HIS A 454 4.96 -16.00 6.45
CA HIS A 454 4.38 -16.16 7.77
C HIS A 454 2.85 -16.06 7.79
N THR A 455 2.20 -15.28 6.91
CA THR A 455 0.73 -15.07 6.95
C THR A 455 -0.07 -16.02 6.04
N THR A 456 -1.31 -16.34 6.45
CA THR A 456 -2.18 -17.34 5.78
C THR A 456 -3.47 -16.77 5.17
N SER A 457 -3.79 -15.49 5.38
CA SER A 457 -5.05 -14.89 4.95
C SER A 457 -4.81 -13.77 3.96
N ALA A 458 -5.69 -13.65 2.96
CA ALA A 458 -5.60 -12.57 1.97
C ALA A 458 -5.68 -11.19 2.66
N LYS A 459 -4.94 -10.21 2.12
CA LYS A 459 -5.08 -8.79 2.46
C LYS A 459 -5.35 -7.99 1.20
N ASP A 460 -5.94 -6.83 1.39
CA ASP A 460 -6.37 -5.95 0.32
C ASP A 460 -5.61 -4.62 0.35
N PHE A 461 -5.32 -4.11 -0.84
CA PHE A 461 -4.83 -2.77 -1.08
C PHE A 461 -5.89 -2.02 -1.90
N GLU A 462 -6.61 -1.11 -1.25
CA GLU A 462 -7.74 -0.37 -1.84
C GLU A 462 -7.30 0.88 -2.62
N GLY A 463 -6.01 1.25 -2.50
CA GLY A 463 -5.42 2.40 -3.19
C GLY A 463 -5.10 2.14 -4.66
N THR A 464 -4.69 3.19 -5.38
CA THR A 464 -4.21 3.07 -6.76
C THR A 464 -2.82 2.44 -6.79
N LEU A 465 -2.63 1.39 -7.59
CA LEU A 465 -1.30 0.90 -7.96
C LEU A 465 -0.88 1.58 -9.27
N LEU A 466 0.07 2.51 -9.18
CA LEU A 466 0.60 3.26 -10.31
C LEU A 466 1.90 2.62 -10.80
N LEU A 467 1.98 2.31 -12.09
CA LEU A 467 3.22 1.90 -12.76
C LEU A 467 3.84 3.09 -13.51
N SER A 468 5.15 3.27 -13.42
CA SER A 468 5.84 4.37 -14.09
C SER A 468 7.25 3.99 -14.54
N ASP A 469 7.80 4.82 -15.44
CA ASP A 469 9.14 4.69 -16.06
C ASP A 469 9.25 3.79 -17.30
N ASN A 470 8.14 3.34 -17.88
CA ASN A 470 8.00 2.58 -19.13
C ASN A 470 8.71 1.22 -19.12
N ILE A 471 8.54 0.44 -18.06
CA ILE A 471 9.20 -0.85 -17.85
C ILE A 471 8.23 -1.93 -17.37
N ALA A 472 8.73 -3.15 -17.19
CA ALA A 472 7.96 -4.24 -16.63
C ALA A 472 8.10 -4.26 -15.10
N HIS A 473 6.99 -4.18 -14.37
CA HIS A 473 6.97 -4.17 -12.91
C HIS A 473 6.50 -5.53 -12.40
N THR A 474 7.35 -6.21 -11.65
CA THR A 474 7.05 -7.55 -11.14
C THR A 474 6.50 -7.49 -9.71
N VAL A 475 5.30 -8.04 -9.54
CA VAL A 475 4.70 -8.34 -8.23
C VAL A 475 4.78 -9.86 -8.04
N LYS A 476 5.65 -10.28 -7.12
CA LYS A 476 5.89 -11.69 -6.85
C LYS A 476 5.13 -12.12 -5.60
N VAL A 477 4.09 -12.94 -5.76
CA VAL A 477 3.26 -13.43 -4.65
C VAL A 477 3.76 -14.80 -4.22
N SER A 478 4.44 -14.86 -3.07
CA SER A 478 5.05 -16.07 -2.50
C SER A 478 6.18 -16.67 -3.35
N THR A 479 7.35 -16.78 -2.76
CA THR A 479 8.54 -17.43 -3.35
C THR A 479 8.69 -18.90 -2.93
N GLY A 480 7.81 -19.37 -2.04
CA GLY A 480 7.80 -20.73 -1.54
C GLY A 480 7.38 -21.76 -2.60
N THR A 481 7.46 -23.05 -2.22
CA THR A 481 7.10 -24.20 -3.08
C THR A 481 6.26 -25.25 -2.36
N ALA A 482 5.87 -25.00 -1.11
CA ALA A 482 4.99 -25.86 -0.36
C ALA A 482 3.53 -25.72 -0.84
N ALA A 483 2.71 -26.74 -0.59
CA ALA A 483 1.30 -26.73 -0.99
C ALA A 483 0.51 -25.52 -0.46
N ALA A 484 0.83 -25.05 0.75
CA ALA A 484 0.20 -23.87 1.33
C ALA A 484 0.53 -22.58 0.58
N ASP A 485 1.65 -22.54 -0.15
CA ASP A 485 2.10 -21.32 -0.83
C ASP A 485 1.20 -20.93 -1.99
N TYR A 486 0.56 -21.90 -2.64
CA TYR A 486 -0.41 -21.70 -3.73
C TYR A 486 -1.73 -21.08 -3.24
N GLY A 487 -2.00 -21.14 -1.93
CA GLY A 487 -3.18 -20.54 -1.31
C GLY A 487 -2.97 -19.09 -0.85
N LYS A 488 -1.73 -18.60 -0.81
CA LYS A 488 -1.41 -17.22 -0.42
C LYS A 488 -1.92 -16.24 -1.46
N GLU A 489 -2.49 -15.13 -1.02
CA GLU A 489 -3.21 -14.20 -1.90
C GLU A 489 -2.99 -12.74 -1.50
N GLN A 490 -2.64 -11.89 -2.48
CA GLN A 490 -2.78 -10.43 -2.39
C GLN A 490 -3.98 -10.01 -3.23
N ILE A 491 -4.82 -9.14 -2.68
CA ILE A 491 -5.90 -8.47 -3.41
C ILE A 491 -5.47 -7.02 -3.67
N LEU A 492 -5.71 -6.56 -4.89
CA LEU A 492 -5.62 -5.14 -5.28
C LEU A 492 -7.02 -4.71 -5.73
N SER A 493 -7.76 -4.06 -4.84
CA SER A 493 -9.13 -3.62 -5.09
C SER A 493 -9.25 -2.17 -5.55
N GLY A 494 -8.19 -1.37 -5.39
CA GLY A 494 -8.09 -0.09 -6.07
C GLY A 494 -7.71 -0.24 -7.55
N SER A 495 -7.71 0.87 -8.29
CA SER A 495 -7.44 0.85 -9.72
C SER A 495 -5.95 0.63 -10.05
N LEU A 496 -5.67 -0.09 -11.13
CA LEU A 496 -4.37 -0.08 -11.78
C LEU A 496 -4.25 1.20 -12.63
N SER A 497 -3.07 1.80 -12.65
CA SER A 497 -2.77 2.98 -13.47
C SER A 497 -1.34 2.93 -14.02
N THR A 498 -1.09 3.69 -15.08
CA THR A 498 0.20 3.78 -15.76
C THR A 498 0.49 5.21 -16.20
N THR A 499 1.76 5.60 -16.26
CA THR A 499 2.20 6.87 -16.87
C THR A 499 2.76 6.71 -18.29
N GLY A 500 2.88 5.47 -18.75
CA GLY A 500 3.59 5.11 -19.98
C GLY A 500 3.13 3.78 -20.56
N THR A 501 4.05 3.05 -21.18
CA THR A 501 3.82 1.72 -21.75
C THR A 501 4.16 0.59 -20.77
N ASP A 502 4.01 0.84 -19.48
CA ASP A 502 4.39 -0.05 -18.39
C ASP A 502 3.59 -1.36 -18.40
N THR A 503 4.23 -2.48 -18.04
CA THR A 503 3.61 -3.81 -17.98
C THR A 503 3.59 -4.32 -16.54
N LEU A 504 2.42 -4.72 -16.03
CA LEU A 504 2.34 -5.47 -14.78
C LEU A 504 2.69 -6.94 -15.02
N VAL A 505 3.66 -7.45 -14.25
CA VAL A 505 4.09 -8.84 -14.28
C VAL A 505 3.72 -9.51 -12.96
N LYS A 506 2.88 -10.54 -13.02
CA LYS A 506 2.59 -11.43 -11.89
C LYS A 506 3.62 -12.58 -11.87
N ASP A 507 4.32 -12.71 -10.75
CA ASP A 507 5.23 -13.83 -10.48
C ASP A 507 4.96 -14.48 -9.11
N GLY A 508 5.69 -15.55 -8.76
CA GLY A 508 5.51 -16.32 -7.53
C GLY A 508 4.33 -17.30 -7.59
N VAL A 509 4.34 -18.35 -6.76
CA VAL A 509 3.38 -19.46 -6.85
C VAL A 509 1.97 -19.11 -6.32
N GLY A 510 1.85 -18.03 -5.54
CA GLY A 510 0.59 -17.58 -4.96
C GLY A 510 -0.33 -16.87 -5.95
N LYS A 511 -1.43 -16.34 -5.42
CA LYS A 511 -2.52 -15.68 -6.13
C LYS A 511 -2.39 -14.14 -6.05
N LEU A 512 -2.53 -13.47 -7.18
CA LEU A 512 -2.78 -12.03 -7.22
C LEU A 512 -4.18 -11.81 -7.76
N ARG A 513 -5.05 -11.17 -7.00
CA ARG A 513 -6.41 -10.85 -7.41
C ARG A 513 -6.54 -9.36 -7.69
N LEU A 514 -7.09 -9.02 -8.85
CA LEU A 514 -7.39 -7.65 -9.25
C LEU A 514 -8.91 -7.47 -9.21
N THR A 515 -9.40 -6.55 -8.38
CA THR A 515 -10.84 -6.28 -8.23
C THR A 515 -11.21 -4.81 -8.44
N GLY A 516 -10.26 -3.93 -8.74
CA GLY A 516 -10.55 -2.53 -9.04
C GLY A 516 -10.84 -2.28 -10.52
N ASP A 517 -11.72 -1.31 -10.80
CA ASP A 517 -11.93 -0.80 -12.16
C ASP A 517 -10.68 -0.07 -12.65
N SER A 518 -10.01 -0.68 -13.63
CA SER A 518 -8.80 -0.15 -14.29
C SER A 518 -9.08 0.25 -15.74
N SER A 519 -10.34 0.19 -16.18
CA SER A 519 -10.75 0.31 -17.58
C SER A 519 -10.57 1.70 -18.19
N SER A 520 -10.25 2.70 -17.38
CA SER A 520 -10.00 4.09 -17.81
C SER A 520 -8.57 4.56 -17.62
N ASN A 521 -7.77 3.83 -16.82
CA ASN A 521 -6.49 4.31 -16.32
C ASN A 521 -5.31 3.37 -16.64
N TYR A 522 -5.57 2.16 -17.14
CA TYR A 522 -4.56 1.17 -17.50
C TYR A 522 -4.88 0.49 -18.83
N ASP A 523 -4.21 0.89 -19.90
CA ASP A 523 -4.43 0.38 -21.28
C ASP A 523 -3.25 -0.46 -21.83
N ASN A 524 -2.36 -0.91 -20.94
CA ASN A 524 -1.18 -1.71 -21.25
C ASN A 524 -1.36 -3.21 -20.97
N ASP A 525 -0.28 -3.96 -21.17
CA ASP A 525 -0.25 -5.42 -21.07
C ASP A 525 -0.09 -5.93 -19.63
N LEU A 526 -0.56 -7.16 -19.41
CA LEU A 526 -0.36 -7.95 -18.20
C LEU A 526 0.38 -9.23 -18.58
N THR A 527 1.39 -9.61 -17.79
CA THR A 527 2.09 -10.88 -17.98
C THR A 527 1.98 -11.74 -16.73
N VAL A 528 1.64 -13.02 -16.90
CA VAL A 528 1.72 -14.02 -15.82
C VAL A 528 2.93 -14.89 -16.09
N ASN A 529 3.93 -14.79 -15.22
CA ASN A 529 5.11 -15.63 -15.25
C ASN A 529 4.94 -16.89 -14.42
N HIS A 530 4.31 -16.82 -13.23
CA HIS A 530 4.05 -17.98 -12.36
C HIS A 530 2.79 -17.75 -11.47
N GLY A 531 2.27 -18.85 -10.91
CA GLY A 531 1.13 -18.84 -9.99
C GLY A 531 -0.18 -18.54 -10.70
N THR A 532 -1.10 -17.86 -10.00
CA THR A 532 -2.43 -17.52 -10.52
C THR A 532 -2.67 -16.01 -10.48
N LEU A 533 -3.14 -15.46 -11.59
CA LEU A 533 -3.76 -14.13 -11.66
C LEU A 533 -5.28 -14.32 -11.66
N ILE A 534 -5.98 -13.64 -10.77
CA ILE A 534 -7.45 -13.69 -10.65
C ILE A 534 -8.02 -12.32 -11.03
N ILE A 535 -9.01 -12.29 -11.92
CA ILE A 535 -9.73 -11.07 -12.28
C ILE A 535 -11.14 -11.12 -11.67
N GLY A 536 -11.43 -10.10 -10.86
CA GLY A 536 -12.70 -9.90 -10.17
C GLY A 536 -12.81 -10.54 -8.79
N ASP A 537 -13.85 -10.14 -8.07
CA ASP A 537 -14.12 -10.56 -6.69
C ASP A 537 -15.28 -11.56 -6.56
N GLY A 538 -15.96 -11.86 -7.67
CA GLY A 538 -17.13 -12.74 -7.66
C GLY A 538 -18.47 -11.99 -7.58
N SER A 539 -18.44 -10.65 -7.51
CA SER A 539 -19.63 -9.80 -7.61
C SER A 539 -19.84 -9.35 -9.07
N ASP A 540 -21.09 -9.15 -9.48
CA ASP A 540 -21.39 -8.73 -10.86
C ASP A 540 -20.70 -7.38 -11.17
N GLY A 541 -19.68 -7.39 -12.02
CA GLY A 541 -18.95 -6.20 -12.44
C GLY A 541 -17.88 -5.72 -11.45
N GLY A 542 -17.27 -6.64 -10.70
CA GLY A 542 -16.24 -6.34 -9.71
C GLY A 542 -14.96 -5.78 -10.34
N ALA A 543 -14.43 -6.39 -11.41
CA ALA A 543 -13.21 -5.90 -12.07
C ALA A 543 -13.41 -5.57 -13.56
N ALA A 544 -12.87 -4.42 -14.00
CA ALA A 544 -12.82 -4.07 -15.42
C ALA A 544 -11.40 -3.70 -15.83
N LEU A 545 -10.81 -4.50 -16.71
CA LEU A 545 -9.57 -4.14 -17.42
C LEU A 545 -9.91 -3.32 -18.66
N HIS A 546 -8.99 -2.47 -19.12
CA HIS A 546 -9.20 -1.75 -20.37
C HIS A 546 -9.25 -2.74 -21.54
N SER A 547 -10.10 -2.47 -22.53
CA SER A 547 -10.34 -3.41 -23.66
C SER A 547 -9.11 -3.70 -24.53
N SER A 548 -8.10 -2.83 -24.51
CA SER A 548 -6.82 -3.04 -25.22
C SER A 548 -5.81 -3.89 -24.45
N THR A 549 -6.00 -4.08 -23.15
CA THR A 549 -5.06 -4.84 -22.32
C THR A 549 -5.00 -6.28 -22.80
N THR A 550 -3.80 -6.75 -23.13
CA THR A 550 -3.54 -8.15 -23.44
C THR A 550 -3.01 -8.84 -22.18
N VAL A 551 -3.57 -10.00 -21.84
CA VAL A 551 -3.05 -10.85 -20.77
C VAL A 551 -2.23 -11.97 -21.41
N THR A 552 -0.92 -11.93 -21.23
CA THR A 552 0.01 -12.94 -21.73
C THR A 552 0.37 -13.92 -20.62
N LEU A 553 0.15 -15.20 -20.85
CA LEU A 553 0.46 -16.28 -19.93
C LEU A 553 1.76 -16.94 -20.38
N GLU A 554 2.88 -16.41 -19.90
CA GLU A 554 4.19 -17.01 -20.14
C GLU A 554 4.27 -18.37 -19.43
N THR A 555 3.85 -18.42 -18.17
CA THR A 555 3.44 -19.67 -17.51
C THR A 555 2.35 -19.37 -16.46
N GLY A 556 1.79 -20.40 -15.82
CA GLY A 556 0.84 -20.21 -14.72
C GLY A 556 -0.62 -20.19 -15.19
N LYS A 557 -1.51 -19.58 -14.40
CA LYS A 557 -2.95 -19.58 -14.66
C LYS A 557 -3.55 -18.16 -14.65
N LEU A 558 -4.45 -17.90 -15.60
CA LEU A 558 -5.46 -16.85 -15.49
C LEU A 558 -6.78 -17.46 -14.99
N GLU A 559 -7.34 -16.89 -13.93
CA GLU A 559 -8.64 -17.22 -13.39
C GLU A 559 -9.59 -16.03 -13.53
N ILE A 560 -10.77 -16.25 -14.07
CA ILE A 560 -11.85 -15.25 -14.09
C ILE A 560 -12.84 -15.65 -13.00
N ALA A 561 -13.07 -14.77 -12.02
CA ALA A 561 -13.97 -15.04 -10.90
C ALA A 561 -15.42 -15.25 -11.37
N ALA A 562 -16.24 -15.87 -10.53
CA ALA A 562 -17.65 -16.08 -10.84
C ALA A 562 -18.35 -14.73 -11.13
N SER A 563 -19.41 -14.72 -11.93
CA SER A 563 -20.14 -13.48 -12.27
C SER A 563 -19.35 -12.40 -13.02
N GLU A 564 -18.07 -12.61 -13.30
CA GLU A 564 -17.24 -11.69 -14.07
C GLU A 564 -17.25 -12.04 -15.55
N ASN A 565 -17.07 -11.01 -16.38
CA ASN A 565 -16.92 -11.16 -17.82
C ASN A 565 -15.84 -10.21 -18.33
N ILE A 566 -14.78 -10.80 -18.90
CA ILE A 566 -13.72 -10.02 -19.56
C ILE A 566 -13.72 -10.29 -21.06
N SER A 567 -13.36 -9.28 -21.85
CA SER A 567 -13.23 -9.39 -23.31
C SER A 567 -11.82 -9.13 -23.82
N ASN A 568 -10.84 -9.24 -22.92
CA ASN A 568 -9.44 -8.99 -23.19
C ASN A 568 -8.84 -10.10 -24.08
N THR A 569 -7.81 -9.74 -24.84
CA THR A 569 -7.02 -10.73 -25.57
C THR A 569 -6.21 -11.56 -24.57
N ILE A 570 -6.35 -12.88 -24.63
CA ILE A 570 -5.58 -13.82 -23.81
C ILE A 570 -4.65 -14.59 -24.74
N ALA A 571 -3.35 -14.57 -24.45
CA ALA A 571 -2.32 -15.23 -25.27
C ALA A 571 -1.43 -16.12 -24.40
N GLY A 572 -0.98 -17.24 -24.94
CA GLY A 572 0.02 -18.10 -24.30
C GLY A 572 1.44 -17.69 -24.67
N SER A 573 2.41 -18.43 -24.15
CA SER A 573 3.81 -18.19 -24.50
C SER A 573 4.09 -18.52 -25.96
N THR A 574 4.99 -17.74 -26.57
CA THR A 574 5.60 -18.11 -27.86
C THR A 574 6.69 -19.18 -27.71
N THR A 575 7.00 -19.59 -26.48
CA THR A 575 7.97 -20.65 -26.17
C THR A 575 7.25 -21.96 -25.87
N SER A 576 7.36 -22.92 -26.79
CA SER A 576 6.61 -24.20 -26.76
C SER A 576 6.93 -25.15 -25.58
N SER A 577 7.87 -24.82 -24.71
CA SER A 577 8.20 -25.62 -23.52
C SER A 577 7.53 -25.13 -22.25
N LYS A 578 6.89 -23.95 -22.29
CA LYS A 578 6.23 -23.35 -21.12
C LYS A 578 4.81 -23.90 -20.99
N LYS A 579 4.20 -23.75 -19.81
CA LYS A 579 2.82 -24.19 -19.54
C LYS A 579 1.94 -23.02 -19.13
N SER A 580 0.98 -22.70 -19.97
CA SER A 580 -0.04 -21.67 -19.76
C SER A 580 -1.41 -22.30 -19.48
N MET A 581 -2.20 -21.67 -18.60
CA MET A 581 -3.51 -22.18 -18.21
C MET A 581 -4.55 -21.06 -18.11
N VAL A 582 -5.79 -21.33 -18.53
CA VAL A 582 -6.92 -20.42 -18.34
C VAL A 582 -8.08 -21.13 -17.65
N GLY A 583 -8.90 -20.40 -16.89
CA GLY A 583 -10.03 -21.00 -16.21
C GLY A 583 -10.77 -20.09 -15.23
N GLY A 584 -11.30 -20.70 -14.18
CA GLY A 584 -12.13 -20.04 -13.17
C GLY A 584 -13.61 -20.37 -13.31
N LYS A 585 -14.47 -19.43 -12.96
CA LYS A 585 -15.93 -19.60 -12.92
C LYS A 585 -16.70 -18.50 -13.66
N GLY A 586 -15.99 -17.55 -14.24
CA GLY A 586 -16.57 -16.45 -14.99
C GLY A 586 -16.64 -16.74 -16.49
N THR A 587 -16.69 -15.64 -17.25
CA THR A 587 -16.83 -15.64 -18.70
C THR A 587 -15.65 -14.94 -19.37
N LEU A 588 -15.09 -15.58 -20.39
CA LEU A 588 -14.15 -14.99 -21.34
C LEU A 588 -14.88 -14.74 -22.67
N SER A 589 -15.25 -13.49 -22.92
CA SER A 589 -15.89 -13.05 -24.16
C SER A 589 -14.84 -12.72 -25.22
N THR A 590 -14.56 -13.67 -26.08
CA THR A 590 -13.55 -13.54 -27.13
C THR A 590 -14.12 -12.86 -28.38
N GLY A 591 -13.38 -11.92 -28.95
CA GLY A 591 -13.64 -11.43 -30.31
C GLY A 591 -12.94 -12.28 -31.38
N GLY A 592 -13.36 -12.15 -32.65
CA GLY A 592 -12.61 -12.67 -33.79
C GLY A 592 -12.34 -14.17 -33.74
N ALA A 593 -11.05 -14.54 -33.75
CA ALA A 593 -10.55 -15.92 -33.89
C ALA A 593 -10.70 -16.81 -32.63
N GLY A 594 -11.27 -16.29 -31.53
CA GLY A 594 -11.46 -17.05 -30.30
C GLY A 594 -10.19 -17.27 -29.48
N VAL A 595 -10.28 -18.14 -28.47
CA VAL A 595 -9.15 -18.60 -27.65
C VAL A 595 -8.80 -20.03 -28.03
N ALA A 596 -7.56 -20.23 -28.46
CA ALA A 596 -7.03 -21.53 -28.84
C ALA A 596 -6.40 -22.24 -27.64
N ILE A 597 -6.88 -23.44 -27.36
CA ILE A 597 -6.29 -24.37 -26.41
C ILE A 597 -5.49 -25.39 -27.20
N GLY A 598 -4.16 -25.33 -27.13
CA GLY A 598 -3.24 -26.10 -27.97
C GLY A 598 -1.78 -25.88 -27.59
N SER A 599 -0.89 -26.63 -28.26
CA SER A 599 0.56 -26.58 -28.03
C SER A 599 1.32 -25.69 -29.04
N GLY A 600 0.59 -24.98 -29.91
CA GLY A 600 1.13 -24.04 -30.87
C GLY A 600 1.70 -22.77 -30.23
N SER A 601 2.52 -22.03 -30.99
CA SER A 601 3.11 -20.78 -30.52
C SER A 601 2.04 -19.72 -30.24
N GLY A 602 1.95 -19.26 -28.99
CA GLY A 602 0.97 -18.25 -28.56
C GLY A 602 -0.39 -18.81 -28.18
N GLU A 603 -0.58 -20.13 -28.26
CA GLU A 603 -1.79 -20.83 -27.80
C GLU A 603 -1.72 -21.12 -26.30
N ILE A 604 -2.88 -21.36 -25.68
CA ILE A 604 -2.96 -21.75 -24.27
C ILE A 604 -2.86 -23.27 -24.14
N ASP A 605 -1.96 -23.79 -23.31
CA ASP A 605 -1.77 -25.25 -23.24
C ASP A 605 -2.96 -25.97 -22.57
N VAL A 606 -3.54 -25.36 -21.52
CA VAL A 606 -4.54 -26.02 -20.67
C VAL A 606 -5.73 -25.12 -20.34
N ILE A 607 -6.93 -25.68 -20.40
CA ILE A 607 -8.15 -25.08 -19.84
C ILE A 607 -8.61 -25.85 -18.60
N SER A 608 -8.86 -25.11 -17.52
CA SER A 608 -9.11 -25.66 -16.17
C SER A 608 -10.19 -24.81 -15.47
N PRO A 609 -11.49 -25.10 -15.70
CA PRO A 609 -12.58 -24.52 -14.91
C PRO A 609 -12.35 -24.76 -13.41
N GLY A 610 -12.91 -23.88 -12.58
CA GLY A 610 -12.66 -23.92 -11.14
C GLY A 610 -11.28 -23.41 -10.74
N HIS A 611 -10.80 -23.83 -9.56
CA HIS A 611 -9.63 -23.24 -8.89
C HIS A 611 -8.32 -24.03 -9.01
N GLY A 612 -8.27 -25.09 -9.81
CA GLY A 612 -7.04 -25.88 -9.97
C GLY A 612 -5.86 -25.04 -10.44
N VAL A 613 -4.67 -25.31 -9.90
CA VAL A 613 -3.48 -24.47 -10.09
C VAL A 613 -2.46 -25.09 -11.02
N SER A 614 -1.61 -24.24 -11.62
CA SER A 614 -0.43 -24.70 -12.34
C SER A 614 0.71 -25.01 -11.37
N SER A 615 1.06 -26.28 -11.20
CA SER A 615 2.20 -26.68 -10.36
C SER A 615 3.51 -26.86 -11.13
N SER A 616 3.48 -26.72 -12.47
CA SER A 616 4.60 -26.93 -13.37
C SER A 616 4.69 -25.76 -14.32
N LEU A 617 5.90 -25.27 -14.52
CA LEU A 617 6.18 -24.14 -15.42
C LEU A 617 6.41 -24.60 -16.86
N SER A 618 6.52 -25.93 -17.05
CA SER A 618 6.79 -26.55 -18.35
C SER A 618 5.74 -27.58 -18.69
N ASN A 619 5.28 -27.54 -19.95
CA ASN A 619 4.38 -28.54 -20.53
C ASN A 619 5.10 -29.88 -20.80
N THR A 620 6.44 -29.89 -20.83
CA THR A 620 7.26 -31.10 -21.02
C THR A 620 7.29 -32.01 -19.79
N THR A 621 7.14 -31.44 -18.60
CA THR A 621 7.17 -32.17 -17.32
C THR A 621 5.78 -32.54 -16.83
N SER A 622 4.78 -31.72 -17.11
CA SER A 622 3.38 -32.00 -16.80
C SER A 622 2.45 -31.10 -17.61
N GLN A 623 1.36 -31.67 -18.13
CA GLN A 623 0.24 -30.92 -18.71
C GLN A 623 -0.99 -30.92 -17.80
N GLN A 624 -0.84 -31.34 -16.54
CA GLN A 624 -1.91 -31.50 -15.58
C GLN A 624 -1.91 -30.36 -14.55
N GLN A 625 -3.08 -29.90 -14.16
CA GLN A 625 -3.28 -29.10 -12.96
C GLN A 625 -2.97 -29.92 -11.70
N VAL A 626 -2.87 -29.21 -10.58
CA VAL A 626 -2.92 -29.85 -9.26
C VAL A 626 -3.97 -29.16 -8.41
N SER A 627 -4.77 -29.96 -7.72
CA SER A 627 -5.79 -29.48 -6.79
C SER A 627 -5.14 -29.17 -5.42
N LEU A 628 -4.45 -28.02 -5.35
CA LEU A 628 -3.82 -27.49 -4.13
C LEU A 628 -4.43 -26.14 -3.78
N GLY A 629 -4.96 -26.00 -2.56
CA GLY A 629 -5.51 -24.72 -2.11
C GLY A 629 -6.83 -24.32 -2.80
N ASN A 630 -7.56 -25.28 -3.37
CA ASN A 630 -8.83 -25.04 -4.07
C ASN A 630 -10.03 -24.86 -3.09
N GLY A 631 -9.93 -25.34 -1.84
CA GLY A 631 -11.01 -25.28 -0.84
C GLY A 631 -12.30 -26.02 -1.25
N SER A 632 -13.37 -25.96 -0.45
CA SER A 632 -14.63 -26.66 -0.77
C SER A 632 -15.35 -26.13 -2.02
N ASP A 633 -14.90 -25.01 -2.57
CA ASP A 633 -15.47 -24.33 -3.73
C ASP A 633 -14.67 -24.61 -5.01
N SER A 634 -13.94 -25.73 -5.10
CA SER A 634 -13.02 -26.02 -6.21
C SER A 634 -13.70 -26.07 -7.59
N ILE A 635 -14.92 -26.59 -7.63
CA ILE A 635 -15.69 -26.89 -8.85
C ILE A 635 -16.40 -25.65 -9.38
N GLY A 636 -16.48 -25.51 -10.71
CA GLY A 636 -17.32 -24.47 -11.29
C GLY A 636 -17.62 -24.61 -12.78
N THR A 637 -18.28 -23.58 -13.31
CA THR A 637 -18.56 -23.42 -14.73
C THR A 637 -17.73 -22.28 -15.28
N PHE A 638 -16.84 -22.56 -16.23
CA PHE A 638 -16.10 -21.53 -16.96
C PHE A 638 -16.68 -21.37 -18.36
N THR A 639 -16.92 -20.15 -18.82
CA THR A 639 -17.52 -19.89 -20.14
C THR A 639 -16.51 -19.22 -21.08
N VAL A 640 -16.34 -19.73 -22.29
CA VAL A 640 -15.53 -19.10 -23.35
C VAL A 640 -16.40 -18.93 -24.59
N THR A 641 -16.60 -17.72 -25.10
CA THR A 641 -17.56 -17.54 -26.20
C THR A 641 -17.12 -18.24 -27.48
N ASN A 642 -15.88 -18.07 -27.94
CA ASN A 642 -15.36 -18.79 -29.10
C ASN A 642 -14.13 -19.59 -28.67
N LEU A 643 -14.28 -20.91 -28.61
CA LEU A 643 -13.27 -21.84 -28.10
C LEU A 643 -12.72 -22.70 -29.23
N ASN A 644 -11.40 -22.71 -29.41
CA ASN A 644 -10.74 -23.59 -30.38
C ASN A 644 -9.98 -24.69 -29.63
N LEU A 645 -10.28 -25.94 -29.97
CA LEU A 645 -9.58 -27.12 -29.45
C LEU A 645 -8.58 -27.58 -30.50
N ASN A 646 -7.32 -27.25 -30.26
CA ASN A 646 -6.19 -27.49 -31.14
C ASN A 646 -5.32 -28.65 -30.64
N ASP A 647 -4.38 -29.08 -31.50
CA ASP A 647 -3.48 -30.19 -31.22
C ASP A 647 -2.59 -29.94 -29.98
N GLY A 648 -2.51 -30.97 -29.12
CA GLY A 648 -1.76 -30.93 -27.87
C GLY A 648 -2.39 -30.08 -26.76
N GLY A 649 -3.61 -29.55 -26.95
CA GLY A 649 -4.36 -28.85 -25.92
C GLY A 649 -5.01 -29.81 -24.92
N VAL A 650 -5.20 -29.33 -23.68
CA VAL A 650 -5.70 -30.15 -22.56
C VAL A 650 -6.87 -29.49 -21.85
N TYR A 651 -7.91 -30.26 -21.54
CA TYR A 651 -8.95 -29.91 -20.56
C TYR A 651 -8.75 -30.73 -19.28
N ASP A 652 -8.43 -30.04 -18.20
CA ASP A 652 -8.42 -30.60 -16.86
C ASP A 652 -9.82 -30.54 -16.23
N TRP A 653 -10.43 -31.70 -16.00
CA TRP A 653 -11.78 -31.84 -15.47
C TRP A 653 -11.79 -32.43 -14.05
N GLU A 654 -12.37 -31.72 -13.08
CA GLU A 654 -12.50 -32.19 -11.70
C GLU A 654 -13.93 -32.66 -11.37
N ILE A 655 -14.02 -33.70 -10.52
CA ILE A 655 -15.29 -34.22 -9.99
C ILE A 655 -15.18 -34.52 -8.49
N SER A 656 -16.12 -34.01 -7.69
CA SER A 656 -16.20 -34.23 -6.24
C SER A 656 -17.27 -35.24 -5.84
N ASN A 657 -18.32 -35.38 -6.66
CA ASN A 657 -19.44 -36.29 -6.39
C ASN A 657 -20.13 -36.79 -7.67
N PHE A 658 -20.41 -38.10 -7.73
CA PHE A 658 -21.25 -38.72 -8.76
C PHE A 658 -22.73 -38.33 -8.70
N ALA A 659 -23.28 -38.04 -7.52
CA ALA A 659 -24.65 -37.58 -7.34
C ALA A 659 -24.83 -36.06 -7.51
N GLY A 660 -23.73 -35.32 -7.72
CA GLY A 660 -23.78 -33.86 -7.88
C GLY A 660 -24.45 -33.41 -9.19
N SER A 661 -24.39 -32.10 -9.42
CA SER A 661 -24.88 -31.42 -10.62
C SER A 661 -23.72 -30.79 -11.38
N ALA A 662 -23.93 -30.51 -12.68
CA ALA A 662 -22.97 -29.78 -13.49
C ALA A 662 -22.66 -28.40 -12.87
N GLY A 663 -21.38 -28.03 -12.81
CA GLY A 663 -20.90 -26.75 -12.27
C GLY A 663 -20.85 -26.67 -10.73
N SER A 664 -21.19 -27.74 -10.02
CA SER A 664 -21.16 -27.79 -8.54
C SER A 664 -20.68 -29.13 -7.97
N GLY A 665 -20.96 -30.23 -8.66
CA GLY A 665 -20.42 -31.56 -8.37
C GLY A 665 -19.26 -31.98 -9.27
N TRP A 666 -19.18 -31.39 -10.47
CA TRP A 666 -18.07 -31.51 -11.41
C TRP A 666 -18.00 -30.27 -12.29
N ASP A 667 -16.84 -30.07 -12.89
CA ASP A 667 -16.56 -28.90 -13.73
C ASP A 667 -17.32 -28.89 -15.05
N VAL A 668 -17.63 -27.69 -15.52
CA VAL A 668 -18.23 -27.45 -16.84
C VAL A 668 -17.44 -26.40 -17.57
N LEU A 669 -17.11 -26.67 -18.82
CA LEU A 669 -16.62 -25.69 -19.77
C LEU A 669 -17.74 -25.36 -20.77
N ALA A 670 -18.28 -24.16 -20.69
CA ALA A 670 -19.35 -23.68 -21.56
C ALA A 670 -18.80 -22.88 -22.74
N TYR A 671 -19.50 -22.94 -23.88
CA TYR A 671 -19.11 -22.18 -25.06
C TYR A 671 -20.30 -21.69 -25.90
N SER A 672 -20.08 -20.65 -26.70
CA SER A 672 -21.03 -20.22 -27.74
C SER A 672 -20.72 -20.90 -29.06
N ASP A 673 -19.47 -20.79 -29.52
CA ASP A 673 -18.91 -21.40 -30.72
C ASP A 673 -17.70 -22.29 -30.34
N LEU A 674 -17.58 -23.46 -30.98
CA LEU A 674 -16.54 -24.45 -30.73
C LEU A 674 -15.92 -24.90 -32.05
N ASP A 675 -14.61 -24.71 -32.18
CA ASP A 675 -13.86 -25.11 -33.37
C ASP A 675 -12.85 -26.21 -33.03
N PHE A 676 -12.86 -27.31 -33.78
CA PHE A 676 -11.82 -28.33 -33.73
C PHE A 676 -10.81 -28.09 -34.86
N GLU A 677 -9.50 -28.05 -34.55
CA GLU A 677 -8.45 -28.00 -35.59
C GLU A 677 -8.51 -29.22 -36.53
N GLY A 678 -8.94 -30.36 -35.96
CA GLY A 678 -9.09 -31.63 -36.66
C GLY A 678 -7.76 -32.35 -36.91
N ASN A 679 -7.83 -33.68 -37.09
CA ASN A 679 -6.73 -34.62 -37.33
C ASN A 679 -6.03 -35.21 -36.10
N GLN A 680 -6.19 -34.64 -34.91
CA GLN A 680 -5.65 -35.18 -33.65
C GLN A 680 -6.64 -35.01 -32.49
N ALA A 681 -6.59 -35.93 -31.54
CA ALA A 681 -7.49 -35.93 -30.39
C ALA A 681 -7.11 -34.83 -29.40
N PHE A 682 -8.12 -34.22 -28.78
CA PHE A 682 -7.93 -33.26 -27.70
C PHE A 682 -7.86 -34.00 -26.35
N ASP A 683 -6.92 -33.64 -25.47
CA ASP A 683 -6.69 -34.39 -24.25
C ASP A 683 -7.65 -33.97 -23.12
N ILE A 684 -8.16 -34.95 -22.37
CA ILE A 684 -8.94 -34.72 -21.14
C ILE A 684 -8.28 -35.45 -19.98
N ASN A 685 -7.87 -34.69 -18.96
CA ASN A 685 -7.44 -35.28 -17.69
C ASN A 685 -8.61 -35.34 -16.71
N ILE A 686 -8.78 -36.47 -16.03
CA ILE A 686 -9.83 -36.67 -15.03
C ILE A 686 -9.23 -36.68 -13.63
N PHE A 687 -9.67 -35.73 -12.80
CA PHE A 687 -9.29 -35.61 -11.40
C PHE A 687 -10.48 -35.81 -10.48
N SER A 688 -10.25 -36.42 -9.33
CA SER A 688 -11.24 -36.55 -8.28
C SER A 688 -10.86 -35.68 -7.08
N LEU A 689 -11.87 -35.05 -6.50
CA LEU A 689 -11.72 -34.23 -5.32
C LEU A 689 -12.34 -34.91 -4.11
N ALA A 690 -11.63 -34.85 -2.99
CA ALA A 690 -12.22 -35.11 -1.68
C ALA A 690 -13.20 -33.99 -1.29
N SER A 691 -13.94 -34.20 -0.19
CA SER A 691 -14.93 -33.25 0.30
C SER A 691 -14.37 -31.88 0.72
N ASP A 692 -13.07 -31.79 0.97
CA ASP A 692 -12.36 -30.54 1.29
C ASP A 692 -11.79 -29.83 0.05
N GLY A 693 -12.02 -30.37 -1.14
CA GLY A 693 -11.51 -29.85 -2.41
C GLY A 693 -10.06 -30.21 -2.71
N SER A 694 -9.40 -30.97 -1.84
CA SER A 694 -8.08 -31.54 -2.16
C SER A 694 -8.21 -32.71 -3.13
N ALA A 695 -7.12 -33.04 -3.82
CA ALA A 695 -7.06 -34.26 -4.63
C ALA A 695 -7.31 -35.48 -3.73
N GLY A 696 -8.33 -36.27 -4.07
CA GLY A 696 -8.73 -37.38 -3.21
C GLY A 696 -9.92 -38.16 -3.74
N ALA A 697 -10.27 -39.23 -3.04
CA ALA A 697 -11.43 -40.05 -3.42
C ALA A 697 -12.71 -39.23 -3.31
N ASN A 698 -13.55 -39.33 -4.34
CA ASN A 698 -14.82 -38.60 -4.35
C ASN A 698 -15.75 -39.07 -3.22
N SER A 699 -16.71 -38.23 -2.84
CA SER A 699 -17.71 -38.59 -1.84
C SER A 699 -18.45 -39.88 -2.25
N GLY A 700 -18.71 -40.76 -1.27
CA GLY A 700 -18.96 -42.22 -1.42
C GLY A 700 -20.21 -42.68 -2.21
N ASP A 701 -20.70 -41.88 -3.14
CA ASP A 701 -21.73 -42.24 -4.10
C ASP A 701 -21.13 -43.12 -5.22
N THR A 702 -21.81 -44.22 -5.52
CA THR A 702 -21.36 -45.16 -6.55
C THR A 702 -21.87 -44.76 -7.94
N PHE A 703 -21.28 -45.33 -9.00
CA PHE A 703 -21.77 -45.17 -10.39
C PHE A 703 -23.28 -45.40 -10.57
N ALA A 704 -23.90 -46.18 -9.68
CA ALA A 704 -25.35 -46.37 -9.69
C ALA A 704 -26.14 -45.05 -9.67
N ALA A 705 -25.59 -43.97 -9.08
CA ALA A 705 -26.19 -42.64 -9.06
C ALA A 705 -26.35 -42.00 -10.45
N LYS A 706 -25.59 -42.45 -11.46
CA LYS A 706 -25.68 -42.01 -12.87
C LYS A 706 -26.25 -43.08 -13.80
N SER A 707 -26.84 -44.14 -13.26
CA SER A 707 -27.47 -45.17 -14.09
C SER A 707 -28.68 -44.60 -14.83
N GLY A 708 -28.67 -44.68 -16.16
CA GLY A 708 -29.77 -44.20 -17.01
C GLY A 708 -29.71 -42.70 -17.35
N THR A 709 -28.63 -42.00 -17.01
CA THR A 709 -28.35 -40.64 -17.52
C THR A 709 -27.38 -40.69 -18.69
N SER A 710 -27.24 -39.59 -19.44
CA SER A 710 -26.27 -39.44 -20.53
C SER A 710 -24.81 -39.28 -20.03
N GLY A 711 -24.54 -39.51 -18.73
CA GLY A 711 -23.24 -39.26 -18.11
C GLY A 711 -23.14 -37.90 -17.39
N PHE A 712 -21.93 -37.32 -17.40
CA PHE A 712 -21.56 -36.06 -16.74
C PHE A 712 -21.36 -34.98 -17.79
N LYS A 713 -22.23 -33.96 -17.85
CA LYS A 713 -22.07 -32.85 -18.79
C LYS A 713 -20.81 -32.06 -18.45
N PHE A 714 -19.83 -32.04 -19.35
CA PHE A 714 -18.54 -31.38 -19.12
C PHE A 714 -18.28 -30.29 -20.16
N LEU A 715 -18.84 -30.39 -21.37
CA LEU A 715 -18.92 -29.27 -22.31
C LEU A 715 -20.38 -28.87 -22.52
N ASP A 716 -20.68 -27.59 -22.33
CA ASP A 716 -22.03 -27.02 -22.41
C ASP A 716 -22.13 -26.07 -23.60
N GLY A 717 -22.93 -26.43 -24.61
CA GLY A 717 -22.97 -25.75 -25.90
C GLY A 717 -24.37 -25.30 -26.28
N GLY A 718 -24.50 -24.15 -26.94
CA GLY A 718 -25.81 -23.60 -27.29
C GLY A 718 -26.54 -24.31 -28.44
N SER A 719 -25.82 -24.83 -29.44
CA SER A 719 -26.41 -25.55 -30.58
C SER A 719 -25.40 -26.41 -31.36
N HIS A 720 -25.87 -27.47 -32.05
CA HIS A 720 -25.04 -28.24 -33.01
C HIS A 720 -24.43 -27.37 -34.12
N GLY A 721 -25.13 -26.31 -34.53
CA GLY A 721 -24.68 -25.43 -35.62
C GLY A 721 -23.53 -24.50 -35.23
N ALA A 722 -23.19 -24.43 -33.95
CA ALA A 722 -22.10 -23.64 -33.42
C ALA A 722 -20.80 -24.45 -33.26
N ILE A 723 -20.77 -25.69 -33.76
CA ILE A 723 -19.59 -26.56 -33.70
C ILE A 723 -19.00 -26.70 -35.10
N ASP A 724 -17.78 -26.22 -35.31
CA ASP A 724 -16.96 -26.62 -36.44
C ASP A 724 -16.17 -27.88 -36.10
N TRP A 725 -16.54 -28.99 -36.72
CA TRP A 725 -15.89 -30.28 -36.52
C TRP A 725 -14.52 -30.37 -37.22
N GLY A 726 -14.11 -29.35 -37.98
CA GLY A 726 -12.86 -29.35 -38.73
C GLY A 726 -12.78 -30.53 -39.70
N SER A 727 -11.73 -31.35 -39.57
CA SER A 727 -11.57 -32.57 -40.36
C SER A 727 -12.21 -33.82 -39.75
N PHE A 728 -12.78 -33.73 -38.54
CA PHE A 728 -13.48 -34.86 -37.93
C PHE A 728 -14.79 -35.19 -38.66
N THR A 729 -15.26 -36.42 -38.49
CA THR A 729 -16.56 -36.82 -39.01
C THR A 729 -17.67 -36.16 -38.19
N ASN A 730 -18.49 -35.31 -38.79
CA ASN A 730 -19.62 -34.73 -38.06
C ASN A 730 -20.60 -35.86 -37.64
N PRO A 731 -20.87 -36.06 -36.32
CA PRO A 731 -21.77 -37.10 -35.81
C PRO A 731 -23.26 -36.84 -36.13
N GLY A 732 -23.59 -35.63 -36.60
CA GLY A 732 -24.92 -35.17 -36.94
C GLY A 732 -25.77 -34.80 -35.71
N THR A 733 -27.01 -34.39 -35.97
CA THR A 733 -27.95 -33.90 -34.94
C THR A 733 -28.61 -35.02 -34.11
N GLY A 734 -28.30 -36.28 -34.40
CA GLY A 734 -28.85 -37.44 -33.67
C GLY A 734 -28.09 -37.81 -32.40
N GLY A 735 -26.90 -37.25 -32.21
CA GLY A 735 -26.00 -37.59 -31.11
C GLY A 735 -25.42 -39.00 -31.21
N GLY A 736 -24.55 -39.34 -30.27
CA GLY A 736 -23.91 -40.65 -30.16
C GLY A 736 -22.60 -40.62 -29.40
N THR A 737 -22.15 -41.80 -28.97
CA THR A 737 -20.80 -41.98 -28.43
C THR A 737 -19.77 -41.70 -29.52
N LEU A 738 -18.83 -40.82 -29.23
CA LEU A 738 -17.77 -40.46 -30.16
C LEU A 738 -16.71 -41.56 -30.20
N ALA A 739 -16.17 -41.83 -31.39
CA ALA A 739 -15.12 -42.82 -31.57
C ALA A 739 -13.79 -42.33 -30.97
N SER A 740 -12.86 -43.25 -30.70
CA SER A 740 -11.48 -42.91 -30.35
C SER A 740 -10.87 -42.01 -31.43
N GLY A 741 -10.36 -40.84 -31.04
CA GLY A 741 -9.73 -39.88 -31.95
C GLY A 741 -10.23 -38.44 -31.84
N TYR A 742 -11.40 -38.19 -31.23
CA TYR A 742 -11.85 -36.81 -30.92
C TYR A 742 -11.24 -36.34 -29.61
N PHE A 743 -11.27 -37.21 -28.60
CA PHE A 743 -10.75 -36.97 -27.27
C PHE A 743 -9.91 -38.15 -26.81
N ASP A 744 -8.76 -37.85 -26.21
CA ASP A 744 -7.92 -38.82 -25.53
C ASP A 744 -8.06 -38.60 -24.02
N ILE A 745 -8.58 -39.62 -23.33
CA ILE A 745 -8.92 -39.52 -21.90
C ILE A 745 -7.81 -40.12 -21.04
N ASN A 746 -7.18 -39.27 -20.25
CA ASN A 746 -6.22 -39.66 -19.24
C ASN A 746 -6.89 -39.79 -17.87
N GLN A 747 -7.09 -41.04 -17.45
CA GLN A 747 -7.74 -41.41 -16.18
C GLN A 747 -6.75 -41.76 -15.05
N GLN A 748 -5.45 -41.46 -15.19
CA GLN A 748 -4.45 -41.83 -14.18
C GLN A 748 -4.70 -41.14 -12.82
N GLY A 749 -5.05 -39.85 -12.82
CA GLY A 749 -5.39 -39.10 -11.60
C GLY A 749 -6.59 -39.70 -10.88
N TRP A 750 -7.68 -39.94 -11.62
CA TRP A 750 -8.86 -40.66 -11.14
C TRP A 750 -8.53 -42.03 -10.52
N GLY A 751 -7.79 -42.87 -11.25
CA GLY A 751 -7.50 -44.24 -10.84
C GLY A 751 -6.56 -44.35 -9.64
N HIS A 752 -5.76 -43.30 -9.37
CA HIS A 752 -4.90 -43.23 -8.19
C HIS A 752 -5.72 -43.18 -6.89
N TYR A 753 -6.80 -42.39 -6.86
CA TYR A 753 -7.62 -42.19 -5.66
C TYR A 753 -8.85 -43.08 -5.59
N ASN A 754 -9.44 -43.40 -6.75
CA ASN A 754 -10.68 -44.16 -6.84
C ASN A 754 -10.34 -45.51 -7.47
N HIS A 755 -10.22 -46.55 -6.64
CA HIS A 755 -9.89 -47.93 -7.05
C HIS A 755 -11.00 -48.61 -7.89
N HIS A 756 -11.68 -47.86 -8.76
CA HIS A 756 -12.73 -48.35 -9.64
C HIS A 756 -12.14 -48.75 -11.01
N TYR A 757 -12.23 -50.04 -11.34
CA TYR A 757 -11.84 -50.56 -12.64
C TYR A 757 -12.93 -50.23 -13.68
N GLY A 758 -12.80 -49.10 -14.37
CA GLY A 758 -13.72 -48.68 -15.42
C GLY A 758 -13.00 -47.90 -16.53
N SER A 759 -13.74 -47.59 -17.59
CA SER A 759 -13.28 -46.77 -18.70
C SER A 759 -14.19 -45.55 -18.84
N TRP A 760 -13.60 -44.42 -19.16
CA TRP A 760 -14.31 -43.21 -19.54
C TRP A 760 -14.46 -43.14 -21.08
N GLY A 761 -15.51 -42.46 -21.53
CA GLY A 761 -15.77 -42.14 -22.95
C GLY A 761 -16.55 -40.84 -23.10
N VAL A 762 -16.68 -40.34 -24.32
CA VAL A 762 -17.41 -39.10 -24.61
C VAL A 762 -18.68 -39.40 -25.42
N TYR A 763 -19.81 -38.86 -24.96
CA TYR A 763 -21.08 -38.86 -25.66
C TYR A 763 -21.46 -37.44 -26.08
N TYR A 764 -21.80 -37.26 -27.35
CA TYR A 764 -22.35 -36.02 -27.89
C TYR A 764 -23.87 -36.15 -28.03
N ASP A 765 -24.64 -35.15 -27.60
CA ASP A 765 -26.11 -35.27 -27.54
C ASP A 765 -26.85 -34.96 -28.85
N GLY A 766 -26.16 -34.42 -29.85
CA GLY A 766 -26.77 -33.99 -31.11
C GLY A 766 -27.31 -32.56 -31.10
N ALA A 767 -27.36 -31.91 -29.94
CA ALA A 767 -27.90 -30.57 -29.74
C ALA A 767 -26.84 -29.53 -29.36
N GLY A 768 -25.67 -29.92 -28.86
CA GLY A 768 -24.57 -29.01 -28.52
C GLY A 768 -23.76 -29.45 -27.31
N ASP A 769 -24.30 -30.31 -26.45
CA ASP A 769 -23.64 -30.70 -25.20
C ASP A 769 -22.80 -31.97 -25.37
N PHE A 770 -21.72 -32.04 -24.59
CA PHE A 770 -20.90 -33.26 -24.46
C PHE A 770 -20.89 -33.77 -23.03
N TYR A 771 -20.88 -35.09 -22.92
CA TYR A 771 -20.96 -35.82 -21.66
C TYR A 771 -19.83 -36.81 -21.54
N LEU A 772 -19.21 -36.89 -20.36
CA LEU A 772 -18.33 -37.98 -19.98
C LEU A 772 -19.17 -39.16 -19.48
N GLU A 773 -18.97 -40.33 -20.07
CA GLU A 773 -19.63 -41.58 -19.68
C GLU A 773 -18.63 -42.48 -18.96
N TYR A 774 -18.97 -42.93 -17.75
CA TYR A 774 -18.19 -43.94 -17.02
C TYR A 774 -18.78 -45.33 -17.24
N SER A 775 -17.95 -46.29 -17.62
CA SER A 775 -18.33 -47.70 -17.76
C SER A 775 -17.51 -48.57 -16.82
N ALA A 776 -18.15 -49.13 -15.80
CA ALA A 776 -17.49 -50.03 -14.86
C ALA A 776 -17.20 -51.39 -15.53
N VAL A 777 -15.96 -51.87 -15.44
CA VAL A 777 -15.57 -53.22 -15.83
C VAL A 777 -16.03 -54.19 -14.74
N PRO A 778 -16.74 -55.28 -15.06
CA PRO A 778 -17.09 -56.30 -14.07
C PRO A 778 -15.85 -56.83 -13.37
N GLU A 779 -15.88 -56.94 -12.03
CA GLU A 779 -14.73 -57.45 -11.27
C GLU A 779 -14.25 -58.82 -11.78
N PRO A 780 -12.95 -59.15 -11.74
CA PRO A 780 -12.43 -60.47 -12.12
C PRO A 780 -13.14 -61.64 -11.43
N SER A 781 -13.63 -61.41 -10.20
CA SER A 781 -14.45 -62.34 -9.42
C SER A 781 -15.75 -62.73 -10.13
N THR A 782 -16.37 -61.81 -10.87
CA THR A 782 -17.60 -62.01 -11.65
C THR A 782 -17.34 -62.95 -12.82
N TYR A 783 -16.22 -62.77 -13.53
CA TYR A 783 -15.81 -63.68 -14.59
C TYR A 783 -15.51 -65.08 -14.04
N ILE A 784 -14.84 -65.19 -12.90
CA ILE A 784 -14.56 -66.47 -12.25
C ILE A 784 -15.85 -67.13 -11.75
N MET A 785 -16.80 -66.38 -11.21
CA MET A 785 -18.11 -66.91 -10.79
C MET A 785 -18.95 -67.39 -11.97
N VAL A 786 -19.04 -66.62 -13.06
CA VAL A 786 -19.77 -67.04 -14.28
C VAL A 786 -19.11 -68.26 -14.91
N THR A 787 -17.78 -68.30 -14.96
CA THR A 787 -17.05 -69.48 -15.44
C THR A 787 -17.28 -70.69 -14.53
N SER A 788 -17.28 -70.50 -13.21
CA SER A 788 -17.57 -71.57 -12.23
C SER A 788 -19.01 -72.07 -12.34
N LEU A 789 -19.97 -71.17 -12.59
CA LEU A 789 -21.38 -71.49 -12.80
C LEU A 789 -21.61 -72.30 -14.08
N LEU A 790 -20.79 -72.11 -15.11
CA LEU A 790 -20.83 -72.91 -16.36
C LEU A 790 -20.05 -74.23 -16.24
N MET A 791 -18.97 -74.26 -15.45
CA MET A 791 -18.15 -75.46 -15.21
C MET A 791 -18.88 -76.51 -14.36
N VAL A 792 -19.72 -76.12 -13.39
CA VAL A 792 -20.44 -77.07 -12.50
C VAL A 792 -21.45 -77.96 -13.26
N PRO A 793 -22.31 -77.44 -14.16
CA PRO A 793 -23.15 -78.25 -15.03
C PRO A 793 -22.32 -79.13 -15.98
N GLY A 794 -21.24 -78.60 -16.57
CA GLY A 794 -20.34 -79.35 -17.45
C GLY A 794 -19.66 -80.52 -16.76
N TYR A 795 -19.15 -80.30 -15.54
CA TYR A 795 -18.54 -81.34 -14.71
C TYR A 795 -19.55 -82.40 -14.27
N ASN A 796 -20.78 -81.99 -13.93
CA ASN A 796 -21.86 -82.93 -13.61
C ASN A 796 -22.30 -83.76 -14.83
N PHE A 797 -22.28 -83.20 -16.04
CA PHE A 797 -22.55 -83.92 -17.28
C PHE A 797 -21.46 -84.97 -17.57
N VAL A 798 -20.18 -84.58 -17.48
CA VAL A 798 -19.04 -85.51 -17.64
C VAL A 798 -19.06 -86.62 -16.59
N ARG A 799 -19.42 -86.32 -15.34
CA ARG A 799 -19.55 -87.31 -14.27
C ARG A 799 -20.70 -88.28 -14.51
N ARG A 800 -21.85 -87.83 -15.03
CA ARG A 800 -22.96 -88.70 -15.43
C ARG A 800 -22.59 -89.59 -16.63
N TYR A 801 -21.83 -89.06 -17.59
CA TYR A 801 -21.35 -89.82 -18.73
C TYR A 801 -20.36 -90.93 -18.31
N ARG A 802 -19.43 -90.63 -17.39
CA ARG A 802 -18.50 -91.61 -16.82
C ARG A 802 -19.20 -92.69 -15.98
N LYS A 803 -20.24 -92.32 -15.20
CA LYS A 803 -21.04 -93.31 -14.45
C LYS A 803 -21.84 -94.26 -15.35
N LYS A 804 -22.31 -93.80 -16.52
CA LYS A 804 -22.91 -94.71 -17.52
C LYS A 804 -21.91 -95.72 -18.06
N LYS A 805 -20.68 -95.27 -18.35
CA LYS A 805 -19.62 -96.14 -18.90
C LYS A 805 -19.13 -97.20 -17.90
N SER A 806 -19.03 -96.89 -16.60
CA SER A 806 -18.71 -97.88 -15.56
C SER A 806 -19.88 -98.81 -15.18
N ALA A 807 -21.13 -98.45 -15.51
CA ALA A 807 -22.28 -99.33 -15.30
C ALA A 807 -22.40 -100.41 -16.41
N GLU A 808 -21.99 -100.09 -17.65
CA GLU A 808 -21.90 -101.06 -18.75
C GLU A 808 -20.73 -102.06 -18.61
N GLU A 809 -19.72 -101.75 -17.79
CA GLU A 809 -18.53 -102.60 -17.64
C GLU A 809 -18.65 -103.65 -16.51
N ASN A 810 -19.76 -103.65 -15.75
CA ASN A 810 -19.96 -104.51 -14.57
C ASN A 810 -21.11 -105.54 -14.68
N GLU A 811 -21.73 -105.73 -15.85
CA GLU A 811 -22.65 -106.85 -16.10
C GLU A 811 -21.94 -108.01 -16.81
N ILE A 812 -21.40 -108.95 -16.03
CA ILE A 812 -21.24 -110.34 -16.46
C ILE A 812 -22.10 -111.22 -15.54
N PRO A 813 -23.16 -111.86 -16.04
CA PRO A 813 -23.73 -113.04 -15.39
C PRO A 813 -23.21 -114.31 -16.06
N GLU A 814 -22.70 -115.20 -15.23
CA GLU A 814 -22.50 -116.63 -15.47
C GLU A 814 -23.76 -117.26 -16.11
N ASN A 815 -23.64 -118.06 -17.18
CA ASN A 815 -23.35 -119.49 -17.09
C ASN A 815 -23.48 -120.19 -18.46
N LEU A 816 -22.63 -121.19 -18.64
CA LEU A 816 -22.56 -122.09 -19.79
C LEU A 816 -23.73 -123.08 -19.84
N SER A 817 -24.31 -123.27 -21.03
CA SER A 817 -24.62 -124.59 -21.63
C SER A 817 -24.81 -124.46 -23.13
#